data_AF-A0AA35JRV7-F1
#
_entry.id   AF-A0AA35JRV7-F1
#
_cell.length_a   1.000
_cell.length_b   1.000
_cell.length_c   1.000
_cell.angle_alpha   90.00
_cell.angle_beta   90.00
_cell.angle_gamma   90.00
#
_symmetry.space_group_name_H-M   'P 1'
#
loop_
_entity.id
_entity.type
_entity.pdbx_description
1 polymer ?
#
loop_
_entity_poly.entity_id
_entity_poly.type
_entity_poly.pdbx_seq_one_letter_code
_entity_poly.pdbx_strand_id
1 'polypeptide(L)'
;MLANFIGLGALSNKDPNTKTNTYGNGEAKRKFFGTENPYGAESQVSDNQDYLWNKCCRELSAYKGSGCQWWSCDAHTHNVGDIEKQLMERKLTFNTVKKDEQTLLGEERSGKLSKRGGDAAVQKHVKVQVQVPPFCLLSVRVIRIRNLQRADVLSPSDCYISLRLPTASYGNTRTKAISNSSDPVWNETFYFRIQNVVKNVLELKVCDEDTPFRDDQLCTVLFDIAQLQPGDTVCRHFELNQQKDEVLEVEFTLEQMPDLPESLATNGVLVSRELGCLKVEVYGREKKKKARREEFTFTLKGSLEDTQSILLGDDSRYAPPNSTVFHYVKYCNPHLEVEFPKKCCIWCSDKGHTNSLTLPLNQLRIGERVEISNDKAYNVFVTAENCQNDLDMRLGFDVCPEEQDFICKRKKYVAAALKNALNLQDDLQDDEVPIVAVMTTAGGVRSMIAMYGSLLALQKLNLLDCISYTAGLSGTTWTMINLYEDANWSQKDLEAHISDARKHVMKNKLSCFSRRHLTYYEKEICQRHRDGYKLSFIDLWGLIIESMFNDEPNHHKLSDQRQAVNLGQNPLPIYLALNVKERYSTLDFKEWVEFTPYEAGFLKYGAFINVEHFGSEFYMGHLTKKLPESELCYMQGMLSNIYSQSLLDALYLADCSEDFWHRWTRDRVVDIEDGTLPSMPRRPDVQPTRLFTPSGSLTDVLRDVVTMRPIVAEYGNFMRGLQVNDKYLENDRFSMWKDTVLDNFPNKLNETPEYLELTDTAFFINTSCPPLLRPERKVDLILHLNYSGGSQALPLDLATKYYAEQGIPFPKVVLTDEDRKHLKECYLFDKAESPKAPILLYFPLVCDTFQKYKAPGVERSPSEMEEGQVDVSSTVFTPFATGALQYSEANFNKLLNLTSYNILNNQHMILQALRTAVQRKKQQKQQSL
;
A
#
# COMPACT_ATOMS: atom_id res chain seq x y z
N MET A 1 -21.68 1.24 -15.27
CA MET A 1 -20.93 0.05 -14.79
C MET A 1 -21.61 -0.58 -13.56
N LEU A 2 -21.69 0.11 -12.41
CA LEU A 2 -22.45 -0.39 -11.23
C LEU A 2 -23.93 -0.68 -11.56
N ALA A 3 -24.59 0.18 -12.33
CA ALA A 3 -25.96 -0.04 -12.82
C ALA A 3 -26.11 -1.27 -13.75
N ASN A 4 -25.08 -1.61 -14.54
CA ASN A 4 -25.10 -2.84 -15.35
C ASN A 4 -24.91 -4.09 -14.48
N PHE A 5 -24.15 -3.97 -13.38
CA PHE A 5 -23.93 -5.06 -12.41
C PHE A 5 -25.16 -5.29 -11.52
N ILE A 6 -25.78 -4.23 -11.01
CA ILE A 6 -27.04 -4.29 -10.23
C ILE A 6 -28.20 -4.75 -11.14
N GLY A 7 -28.25 -4.29 -12.39
CA GLY A 7 -29.27 -4.66 -13.38
C GLY A 7 -29.22 -6.13 -13.81
N LEU A 8 -28.04 -6.75 -13.91
CA LEU A 8 -27.90 -8.19 -14.15
C LEU A 8 -28.38 -9.03 -12.97
N GLY A 9 -28.21 -8.55 -11.73
CA GLY A 9 -28.71 -9.23 -10.52
C GLY A 9 -30.23 -9.15 -10.34
N ALA A 10 -30.85 -8.04 -10.72
CA ALA A 10 -32.30 -7.83 -10.57
C ALA A 10 -33.16 -8.61 -11.59
N LEU A 11 -32.60 -8.98 -12.75
CA LEU A 11 -33.31 -9.74 -13.79
C LEU A 11 -33.38 -11.25 -13.53
N SER A 12 -32.75 -11.76 -12.46
CA SER A 12 -32.62 -13.20 -12.17
C SER A 12 -33.81 -13.84 -11.44
N ASN A 13 -34.88 -13.09 -11.10
CA ASN A 13 -36.06 -13.63 -10.40
C ASN A 13 -37.34 -13.55 -11.25
N LYS A 14 -37.34 -14.18 -12.42
CA LYS A 14 -38.59 -14.55 -13.09
C LYS A 14 -38.64 -16.05 -13.35
N ASP A 15 -39.67 -16.63 -12.77
CA ASP A 15 -40.10 -18.03 -12.77
C ASP A 15 -40.17 -18.63 -14.20
N PRO A 16 -39.47 -19.73 -14.52
CA PRO A 16 -39.50 -20.31 -15.87
C PRO A 16 -40.58 -21.39 -15.93
N ASN A 17 -41.84 -20.98 -16.05
CA ASN A 17 -42.91 -21.90 -16.43
C ASN A 17 -43.77 -21.29 -17.52
N THR A 18 -43.29 -21.38 -18.76
CA THR A 18 -44.17 -21.39 -19.94
C THR A 18 -43.44 -22.10 -21.08
N LYS A 19 -43.96 -23.30 -21.41
CA LYS A 19 -43.58 -24.09 -22.58
C LYS A 19 -43.96 -23.32 -23.85
N THR A 20 -43.08 -23.32 -24.86
CA THR A 20 -43.52 -23.22 -26.26
C THR A 20 -42.59 -23.96 -27.23
N ASN A 21 -43.27 -24.72 -28.09
CA ASN A 21 -42.78 -25.52 -29.20
C ASN A 21 -42.41 -24.67 -30.44
N THR A 22 -41.38 -25.15 -31.16
CA THR A 22 -41.23 -25.32 -32.63
C THR A 22 -41.53 -24.20 -33.68
N TYR A 23 -40.63 -24.15 -34.68
CA TYR A 23 -40.69 -23.55 -36.05
C TYR A 23 -40.77 -22.02 -36.12
N GLY A 24 -40.10 -21.27 -37.00
CA GLY A 24 -39.23 -21.49 -38.16
C GLY A 24 -39.20 -20.18 -38.99
N ASN A 25 -38.07 -19.88 -39.66
CA ASN A 25 -37.86 -18.92 -40.78
C ASN A 25 -38.35 -17.45 -40.69
N GLY A 26 -37.49 -16.51 -41.11
CA GLY A 26 -37.94 -15.25 -41.73
C GLY A 26 -37.02 -14.04 -41.54
N GLU A 27 -36.49 -13.54 -42.66
CA GLU A 27 -35.63 -12.36 -42.79
C GLU A 27 -36.31 -11.00 -42.48
N ALA A 28 -35.45 -9.98 -42.31
CA ALA A 28 -35.57 -8.59 -42.80
C ALA A 28 -36.07 -7.45 -41.88
N LYS A 29 -35.10 -6.57 -41.56
CA LYS A 29 -35.04 -5.09 -41.77
C LYS A 29 -36.19 -4.16 -41.32
N ARG A 30 -35.80 -3.21 -40.44
CA ARG A 30 -35.99 -1.73 -40.46
C ARG A 30 -37.41 -1.15 -40.75
N LYS A 31 -38.00 -0.43 -39.78
CA LYS A 31 -38.19 1.06 -39.72
C LYS A 31 -39.33 1.49 -38.75
N PHE A 32 -38.97 2.41 -37.84
CA PHE A 32 -39.64 3.64 -37.36
C PHE A 32 -41.19 3.78 -37.26
N PHE A 33 -41.60 4.10 -36.01
CA PHE A 33 -42.68 4.97 -35.47
C PHE A 33 -44.15 4.79 -35.87
N GLY A 34 -44.99 4.62 -34.84
CA GLY A 34 -46.45 4.80 -34.90
C GLY A 34 -47.07 4.58 -33.53
N THR A 35 -47.47 5.67 -32.89
CA THR A 35 -48.17 5.78 -31.60
C THR A 35 -49.56 5.16 -31.61
N GLU A 36 -49.93 4.54 -30.47
CA GLU A 36 -51.20 4.60 -29.74
C GLU A 36 -51.59 3.25 -29.14
N ASN A 37 -51.53 3.13 -27.81
CA ASN A 37 -52.55 2.39 -27.06
C ASN A 37 -52.67 3.02 -25.64
N PRO A 38 -53.88 3.33 -25.16
CA PRO A 38 -54.12 3.95 -23.88
C PRO A 38 -54.26 2.87 -22.81
N TYR A 39 -53.63 3.05 -21.65
CA TYR A 39 -54.05 2.66 -20.30
C TYR A 39 -52.85 2.92 -19.40
N GLY A 40 -53.05 3.88 -18.48
CA GLY A 40 -52.00 4.42 -17.63
C GLY A 40 -51.67 3.56 -16.41
N ALA A 41 -50.63 4.06 -15.73
CA ALA A 41 -50.04 3.64 -14.47
C ALA A 41 -49.03 2.48 -14.58
N GLU A 42 -47.75 2.83 -14.78
CA GLU A 42 -46.61 2.44 -13.90
C GLU A 42 -45.26 2.80 -14.57
N SER A 43 -44.57 3.80 -14.01
CA SER A 43 -43.08 3.91 -13.87
C SER A 43 -42.66 5.39 -13.82
N GLN A 44 -42.70 6.01 -12.64
CA GLN A 44 -42.02 7.30 -12.39
C GLN A 44 -40.84 7.16 -11.41
N VAL A 45 -40.42 5.94 -11.07
CA VAL A 45 -39.36 5.69 -10.08
C VAL A 45 -38.00 5.37 -10.74
N SER A 46 -37.96 4.81 -11.95
CA SER A 46 -36.68 4.48 -12.63
C SER A 46 -35.98 5.72 -13.21
N ASP A 47 -36.73 6.65 -13.82
CA ASP A 47 -36.13 7.77 -14.56
C ASP A 47 -35.44 8.81 -13.64
N ASN A 48 -35.93 8.97 -12.40
CA ASN A 48 -35.30 9.85 -11.42
C ASN A 48 -34.03 9.24 -10.80
N GLN A 49 -33.93 7.92 -10.72
CA GLN A 49 -32.75 7.23 -10.17
C GLN A 49 -31.61 7.16 -11.19
N ASP A 50 -31.93 6.88 -12.45
CA ASP A 50 -30.94 6.97 -13.54
C ASP A 50 -30.49 8.42 -13.75
N TYR A 51 -31.37 9.41 -13.57
CA TYR A 51 -30.98 10.82 -13.62
C TYR A 51 -30.04 11.23 -12.47
N LEU A 52 -30.33 10.82 -11.23
CA LEU A 52 -29.48 11.13 -10.06
C LEU A 52 -28.14 10.38 -10.10
N TRP A 53 -28.12 9.12 -10.53
CA TRP A 53 -26.91 8.34 -10.75
C TRP A 53 -26.05 8.94 -11.87
N ASN A 54 -26.66 9.27 -13.01
CA ASN A 54 -25.96 9.94 -14.10
C ASN A 54 -25.51 11.35 -13.73
N LYS A 55 -26.21 12.07 -12.84
CA LYS A 55 -25.79 13.37 -12.33
C LYS A 55 -24.58 13.25 -11.41
N CYS A 56 -24.60 12.30 -10.47
CA CYS A 56 -23.47 12.05 -9.57
C CYS A 56 -22.24 11.52 -10.33
N CYS A 57 -22.43 10.61 -11.29
CA CYS A 57 -21.37 10.18 -12.20
C CYS A 57 -20.87 11.30 -13.13
N ARG A 58 -21.74 12.19 -13.61
CA ARG A 58 -21.32 13.36 -14.42
C ARG A 58 -20.53 14.36 -13.59
N GLU A 59 -20.97 14.66 -12.37
CA GLU A 59 -20.26 15.55 -11.44
C GLU A 59 -18.90 14.95 -11.03
N LEU A 60 -18.78 13.63 -10.86
CA LEU A 60 -17.51 12.94 -10.62
C LEU A 60 -16.63 12.80 -11.88
N SER A 61 -17.22 12.63 -13.07
CA SER A 61 -16.49 12.55 -14.34
C SER A 61 -16.00 13.91 -14.85
N ALA A 62 -16.67 15.00 -14.46
CA ALA A 62 -16.23 16.37 -14.72
C ALA A 62 -14.91 16.72 -14.01
N TYR A 63 -14.45 15.88 -13.06
CA TYR A 63 -13.15 16.00 -12.42
C TYR A 63 -11.99 15.32 -13.17
N LYS A 64 -12.24 14.51 -14.21
CA LYS A 64 -11.18 13.77 -14.94
C LYS A 64 -10.98 14.18 -16.41
N GLY A 65 -11.69 15.19 -16.91
CA GLY A 65 -11.83 15.41 -18.36
C GLY A 65 -11.63 16.84 -18.88
N SER A 66 -10.52 17.52 -18.56
CA SER A 66 -9.96 18.56 -19.44
C SER A 66 -8.58 19.01 -18.97
N GLY A 67 -7.58 18.86 -19.84
CA GLY A 67 -6.35 19.64 -19.73
C GLY A 67 -6.64 21.14 -19.85
N CYS A 68 -5.83 21.91 -19.13
CA CYS A 68 -5.71 23.38 -19.14
C CYS A 68 -6.74 24.23 -18.39
N GLN A 69 -6.18 25.04 -17.47
CA GLN A 69 -6.57 26.39 -17.09
C GLN A 69 -7.96 26.58 -16.48
N TRP A 70 -8.11 26.31 -15.18
CA TRP A 70 -8.74 27.22 -14.19
C TRP A 70 -8.30 26.75 -12.79
N TRP A 71 -7.01 26.96 -12.49
CA TRP A 71 -6.52 27.04 -11.11
C TRP A 71 -6.06 28.48 -10.88
N SER A 72 -7.04 29.33 -10.63
CA SER A 72 -6.88 30.56 -9.84
C SER A 72 -8.27 30.92 -9.35
N CYS A 73 -8.52 30.68 -8.07
CA CYS A 73 -9.48 31.50 -7.36
C CYS A 73 -8.68 32.54 -6.57
N ASP A 74 -8.24 33.57 -7.30
CA ASP A 74 -8.15 34.91 -6.76
C ASP A 74 -9.49 35.25 -6.10
N ALA A 75 -9.45 35.34 -4.78
CA ALA A 75 -10.49 36.01 -4.03
C ALA A 75 -10.48 37.50 -4.43
N HIS A 76 -11.42 37.91 -5.29
CA HIS A 76 -11.99 39.25 -5.25
C HIS A 76 -13.35 39.39 -5.97
N THR A 77 -14.28 39.96 -5.19
CA THR A 77 -15.50 40.69 -5.54
C THR A 77 -16.76 39.91 -5.98
N HIS A 78 -17.70 39.70 -5.05
CA HIS A 78 -18.91 40.53 -4.95
C HIS A 78 -19.68 40.32 -3.63
N ASN A 79 -20.05 41.47 -3.02
CA ASN A 79 -21.06 41.75 -1.99
C ASN A 79 -21.06 40.98 -0.67
N VAL A 80 -20.14 41.41 0.20
CA VAL A 80 -20.32 41.45 1.66
C VAL A 80 -21.38 42.53 1.96
N GLY A 81 -22.65 42.13 2.03
CA GLY A 81 -23.76 43.05 2.31
C GLY A 81 -24.96 42.41 2.99
N ASP A 82 -25.18 41.10 2.80
CA ASP A 82 -26.38 40.42 3.32
C ASP A 82 -26.11 39.39 4.43
N ILE A 83 -24.85 39.18 4.84
CA ILE A 83 -24.49 38.25 5.92
C ILE A 83 -24.38 38.95 7.29
N GLU A 84 -24.19 40.27 7.32
CA GLU A 84 -24.13 41.05 8.58
C GLU A 84 -25.51 41.32 9.21
N LYS A 85 -26.62 41.01 8.51
CA LYS A 85 -27.97 41.24 9.02
C LYS A 85 -28.57 40.03 9.77
N GLN A 86 -28.00 38.83 9.65
CA GLN A 86 -28.47 37.64 10.37
C GLN A 86 -27.65 37.28 11.62
N LEU A 87 -26.50 37.94 11.85
CA LEU A 87 -25.66 37.74 13.03
C LEU A 87 -25.88 38.78 14.15
N MET A 88 -26.87 39.67 14.00
CA MET A 88 -27.14 40.81 14.88
C MET A 88 -28.42 40.68 15.74
N GLU A 89 -28.95 39.48 16.02
CA GLU A 89 -30.15 39.32 16.89
C GLU A 89 -30.03 38.31 18.05
N ARG A 90 -28.84 37.81 18.40
CA ARG A 90 -28.67 37.06 19.67
C ARG A 90 -27.42 37.48 20.46
N LYS A 91 -27.51 38.68 21.05
CA LYS A 91 -26.74 39.11 22.24
C LYS A 91 -27.64 38.88 23.47
N LEU A 92 -27.27 37.97 24.39
CA LEU A 92 -26.37 38.13 25.55
C LEU A 92 -27.14 38.42 26.83
N THR A 93 -26.79 37.68 27.90
CA THR A 93 -26.46 38.18 29.25
C THR A 93 -26.16 36.97 30.17
N PHE A 94 -25.20 36.93 31.12
CA PHE A 94 -24.42 37.96 31.81
C PHE A 94 -23.07 37.41 32.36
N ASN A 95 -22.02 38.22 32.20
CA ASN A 95 -20.84 38.57 33.01
C ASN A 95 -20.24 37.74 34.18
N THR A 96 -18.93 37.48 34.04
CA THR A 96 -17.74 37.94 34.84
C THR A 96 -17.75 37.94 36.38
N VAL A 97 -16.67 37.40 37.00
CA VAL A 97 -15.69 38.10 37.88
C VAL A 97 -14.50 37.16 38.24
N LYS A 98 -13.31 37.76 38.38
CA LYS A 98 -11.98 37.20 38.68
C LYS A 98 -11.69 37.10 40.20
N LYS A 99 -10.92 36.07 40.56
CA LYS A 99 -9.75 35.95 41.48
C LYS A 99 -9.76 36.47 42.95
N ASP A 100 -8.89 35.80 43.71
CA ASP A 100 -8.42 35.97 45.10
C ASP A 100 -9.28 35.21 46.14
N GLU A 101 -8.78 34.45 47.13
CA GLU A 101 -7.67 34.71 48.06
C GLU A 101 -7.22 33.43 48.83
N GLN A 102 -6.24 33.61 49.70
CA GLN A 102 -5.32 32.69 50.39
C GLN A 102 -5.84 31.93 51.63
N THR A 103 -5.29 30.72 51.84
CA THR A 103 -4.79 30.09 53.11
C THR A 103 -5.66 29.99 54.39
N LEU A 104 -5.88 28.76 54.92
CA LEU A 104 -5.35 28.23 56.21
C LEU A 104 -6.19 27.08 56.83
N LEU A 105 -5.46 25.98 57.11
CA LEU A 105 -5.47 25.10 58.30
C LEU A 105 -6.62 24.15 58.65
N GLY A 106 -6.23 22.89 58.84
CA GLY A 106 -6.95 21.82 59.52
C GLY A 106 -6.22 20.47 59.44
N GLU A 107 -5.21 20.29 60.30
CA GLU A 107 -4.53 19.05 60.71
C GLU A 107 -5.55 17.93 61.08
N GLU A 108 -5.30 16.61 61.14
CA GLU A 108 -4.13 15.76 61.29
C GLU A 108 -4.62 14.29 61.15
N ARG A 109 -3.84 13.37 60.56
CA ARG A 109 -3.38 12.11 61.21
C ARG A 109 -2.74 11.13 60.22
N SER A 110 -1.51 10.80 60.58
CA SER A 110 -0.62 9.82 59.99
C SER A 110 -1.13 8.37 60.08
N GLY A 111 -0.98 7.62 58.99
CA GLY A 111 -1.01 6.17 58.97
C GLY A 111 -0.13 5.64 57.86
N LYS A 112 1.14 5.35 58.17
CA LYS A 112 2.08 4.67 57.27
C LYS A 112 1.63 3.22 57.07
N LEU A 113 1.32 2.83 55.84
CA LEU A 113 1.40 1.43 55.41
C LEU A 113 2.12 1.35 54.06
N SER A 114 3.23 0.61 54.09
CA SER A 114 4.13 0.32 52.97
C SER A 114 3.40 -0.27 51.77
N LYS A 115 3.54 0.35 50.60
CA LYS A 115 3.30 -0.28 49.29
C LYS A 115 4.61 -0.26 48.52
N ARG A 116 5.20 -1.44 48.34
CA ARG A 116 6.18 -1.73 47.28
C ARG A 116 5.47 -1.50 45.94
N GLY A 117 5.79 -0.40 45.27
CA GLY A 117 5.55 -0.24 43.85
C GLY A 117 6.70 -0.92 43.11
N GLY A 118 6.37 -1.93 42.31
CA GLY A 118 7.26 -2.41 41.25
C GLY A 118 7.11 -1.44 40.08
N ASP A 119 8.19 -0.75 39.75
CA ASP A 119 8.29 0.04 38.53
C ASP A 119 8.21 -0.92 37.33
N ALA A 120 7.12 -0.82 36.57
CA ALA A 120 7.06 -1.37 35.22
C ALA A 120 8.00 -0.52 34.36
N ALA A 121 9.19 -1.05 34.10
CA ALA A 121 10.14 -0.48 33.17
C ALA A 121 9.51 -0.40 31.78
N VAL A 122 9.17 0.81 31.34
CA VAL A 122 8.98 1.12 29.93
C VAL A 122 10.33 0.85 29.25
N GLN A 123 10.44 -0.27 28.55
CA GLN A 123 11.63 -0.59 27.77
C GLN A 123 11.73 0.41 26.61
N LYS A 124 12.68 1.34 26.76
CA LYS A 124 13.19 2.17 25.66
C LYS A 124 13.53 1.26 24.47
N HIS A 125 13.02 1.60 23.30
CA HIS A 125 13.44 1.01 22.03
C HIS A 125 14.97 0.97 21.98
N VAL A 126 15.52 -0.22 21.76
CA VAL A 126 16.97 -0.42 21.66
C VAL A 126 17.43 0.28 20.39
N LYS A 127 18.05 1.45 20.55
CA LYS A 127 18.82 2.13 19.50
C LYS A 127 19.93 1.19 19.04
N VAL A 128 19.82 0.69 17.81
CA VAL A 128 21.02 0.36 17.03
C VAL A 128 21.33 1.60 16.18
N GLN A 129 21.79 2.67 16.84
CA GLN A 129 22.52 3.72 16.12
C GLN A 129 23.88 3.12 15.78
N VAL A 130 24.01 2.58 14.57
CA VAL A 130 25.29 2.13 14.05
C VAL A 130 26.16 3.38 13.85
N GLN A 131 27.36 3.43 14.42
CA GLN A 131 28.38 4.37 13.95
C GLN A 131 28.82 3.91 12.56
N VAL A 132 28.40 4.67 11.55
CA VAL A 132 28.53 4.33 10.13
C VAL A 132 29.91 4.73 9.61
N PRO A 133 30.49 4.01 8.62
CA PRO A 133 31.66 4.48 7.88
C PRO A 133 31.52 5.93 7.38
N PRO A 134 32.64 6.64 7.19
CA PRO A 134 32.61 8.00 6.69
C PRO A 134 32.03 8.08 5.27
N PHE A 135 31.58 9.28 4.90
CA PHE A 135 31.21 9.59 3.51
C PHE A 135 32.36 9.29 2.55
N CYS A 136 32.02 9.06 1.29
CA CYS A 136 32.99 9.06 0.21
C CYS A 136 32.71 10.19 -0.79
N LEU A 137 33.76 10.70 -1.42
CA LEU A 137 33.71 11.61 -2.54
C LEU A 137 33.91 10.80 -3.82
N LEU A 138 32.85 10.73 -4.63
CA LEU A 138 32.91 10.16 -5.97
C LEU A 138 33.20 11.28 -6.97
N SER A 139 34.34 11.17 -7.64
CA SER A 139 34.70 12.02 -8.78
C SER A 139 34.38 11.25 -10.07
N VAL A 140 33.59 11.85 -10.96
CA VAL A 140 33.19 11.28 -12.25
C VAL A 140 33.67 12.20 -13.36
N ARG A 141 34.70 11.79 -14.10
CA ARG A 141 35.23 12.52 -15.24
C ARG A 141 34.69 11.91 -16.54
N VAL A 142 33.75 12.59 -17.17
CA VAL A 142 33.18 12.22 -18.47
C VAL A 142 34.16 12.66 -19.55
N ILE A 143 34.82 11.70 -20.19
CA ILE A 143 35.90 11.98 -21.13
C ILE A 143 35.33 12.22 -22.53
N ARG A 144 34.73 11.20 -23.13
CA ARG A 144 34.22 11.24 -24.52
C ARG A 144 33.27 10.10 -24.86
N ILE A 145 32.59 10.21 -26.00
CA ILE A 145 31.99 9.09 -26.72
C ILE A 145 32.74 8.89 -28.04
N ARG A 146 32.77 7.65 -28.54
CA ARG A 146 33.21 7.32 -29.90
C ARG A 146 32.10 6.68 -30.73
N ASN A 147 32.12 6.94 -32.04
CA ASN A 147 31.24 6.34 -33.06
C ASN A 147 29.72 6.56 -32.88
N LEU A 148 29.30 7.62 -32.17
CA LEU A 148 27.89 7.87 -31.85
C LEU A 148 27.00 7.95 -33.11
N GLN A 149 25.93 7.16 -33.15
CA GLN A 149 24.90 7.26 -34.18
C GLN A 149 24.21 8.63 -34.16
N ARG A 150 23.79 9.08 -35.34
CA ARG A 150 22.84 10.19 -35.47
C ARG A 150 21.49 9.77 -34.91
N ALA A 151 20.90 10.59 -34.04
CA ALA A 151 19.50 10.47 -33.66
C ALA A 151 18.58 10.85 -34.84
N ASP A 152 19.00 11.87 -35.60
CA ASP A 152 18.21 12.47 -36.66
C ASP A 152 18.62 12.08 -38.10
N VAL A 153 17.62 12.00 -38.98
CA VAL A 153 17.80 11.70 -40.41
C VAL A 153 18.50 12.85 -41.17
N LEU A 154 18.42 14.08 -40.66
CA LEU A 154 18.79 15.31 -41.37
C LEU A 154 19.95 16.11 -40.75
N SER A 155 20.35 15.84 -39.51
CA SER A 155 21.46 16.51 -38.81
C SER A 155 22.30 15.51 -37.98
N PRO A 156 23.61 15.73 -37.86
CA PRO A 156 24.42 15.07 -36.83
C PRO A 156 24.03 15.54 -35.42
N SER A 157 24.12 14.64 -34.44
CA SER A 157 23.65 14.86 -33.07
C SER A 157 24.45 15.93 -32.30
N ASP A 158 23.71 16.71 -31.52
CA ASP A 158 24.17 17.69 -30.54
C ASP A 158 24.23 17.05 -29.15
N CYS A 159 25.26 16.22 -28.92
CA CYS A 159 25.29 15.31 -27.79
C CYS A 159 25.72 15.96 -26.46
N TYR A 160 25.07 15.56 -25.38
CA TYR A 160 25.53 15.76 -24.00
C TYR A 160 25.25 14.55 -23.12
N ILE A 161 25.94 14.48 -21.97
CA ILE A 161 25.75 13.44 -20.96
C ILE A 161 25.11 14.04 -19.73
N SER A 162 23.97 13.48 -19.31
CA SER A 162 23.34 13.81 -18.04
C SER A 162 23.68 12.75 -17.00
N LEU A 163 24.14 13.21 -15.82
CA LEU A 163 24.49 12.37 -14.69
C LEU A 163 23.45 12.56 -13.58
N ARG A 164 22.91 11.46 -13.06
CA ARG A 164 21.96 11.45 -11.93
C ARG A 164 22.38 10.39 -10.91
N LEU A 165 22.48 10.79 -9.65
CA LEU A 165 22.72 9.87 -8.52
C LEU A 165 21.69 10.18 -7.42
N PRO A 166 20.50 9.54 -7.44
CA PRO A 166 19.37 9.92 -6.59
C PRO A 166 19.64 9.90 -5.07
N THR A 167 20.66 9.15 -4.64
CA THR A 167 21.06 8.98 -3.24
C THR A 167 22.00 10.08 -2.73
N ALA A 168 22.55 10.90 -3.65
CA ALA A 168 23.54 11.94 -3.39
C ALA A 168 23.16 13.32 -3.96
N SER A 169 22.31 13.39 -4.99
CA SER A 169 21.74 14.64 -5.50
C SER A 169 20.31 14.44 -6.00
N TYR A 170 19.48 15.47 -5.81
CA TYR A 170 18.09 15.49 -6.30
C TYR A 170 17.95 16.01 -7.72
N GLY A 171 18.91 16.83 -8.17
CA GLY A 171 18.98 17.33 -9.54
C GLY A 171 19.91 16.49 -10.41
N ASN A 172 19.72 16.62 -11.73
CA ASN A 172 20.66 16.10 -12.72
C ASN A 172 21.77 17.13 -12.93
N THR A 173 22.99 16.65 -13.15
CA THR A 173 24.08 17.46 -13.70
C THR A 173 24.27 17.06 -15.16
N ARG A 174 24.83 17.94 -15.99
CA ARG A 174 25.11 17.62 -17.40
C ARG A 174 26.41 18.25 -17.89
N THR A 175 27.04 17.60 -18.86
CA THR A 175 28.14 18.20 -19.63
C THR A 175 27.61 19.30 -20.55
N LYS A 176 28.51 20.08 -21.14
CA LYS A 176 28.14 20.97 -22.25
C LYS A 176 27.68 20.16 -23.46
N ALA A 177 26.73 20.67 -24.22
CA ALA A 177 26.39 20.07 -25.52
C ALA A 177 27.53 20.31 -26.51
N ILE A 178 27.94 19.26 -27.21
CA ILE A 178 28.90 19.33 -28.31
C ILE A 178 28.13 19.12 -29.60
N SER A 179 28.02 20.19 -30.37
CA SER A 179 27.20 20.16 -31.57
C SER A 179 27.84 19.35 -32.70
N ASN A 180 27.00 18.66 -33.47
CA ASN A 180 27.32 18.01 -34.74
C ASN A 180 28.54 17.06 -34.70
N SER A 181 28.73 16.29 -33.62
CA SER A 181 29.89 15.41 -33.47
C SER A 181 29.50 13.96 -33.21
N SER A 182 30.15 13.03 -33.92
CA SER A 182 30.05 11.58 -33.65
C SER A 182 31.09 11.08 -32.65
N ASP A 183 32.09 11.92 -32.33
CA ASP A 183 33.13 11.65 -31.35
C ASP A 183 33.27 12.83 -30.36
N PRO A 184 32.21 13.19 -29.61
CA PRO A 184 32.25 14.33 -28.69
C PRO A 184 33.24 14.08 -27.53
N VAL A 185 34.07 15.08 -27.22
CA VAL A 185 35.06 15.06 -26.12
C VAL A 185 34.78 16.22 -25.16
N TRP A 186 34.33 15.90 -23.94
CA TRP A 186 33.99 16.90 -22.92
C TRP A 186 35.13 17.14 -21.93
N ASN A 187 35.68 16.05 -21.39
CA ASN A 187 36.66 16.08 -20.30
C ASN A 187 36.20 16.92 -19.09
N GLU A 188 34.93 16.77 -18.71
CA GLU A 188 34.30 17.47 -17.59
C GLU A 188 34.23 16.55 -16.36
N THR A 189 34.48 17.10 -15.16
CA THR A 189 34.49 16.33 -13.90
C THR A 189 33.39 16.80 -12.96
N PHE A 190 32.64 15.85 -12.42
CA PHE A 190 31.55 16.04 -11.47
C PHE A 190 31.88 15.36 -10.14
N TYR A 191 31.33 15.89 -9.05
CA TYR A 191 31.61 15.42 -7.70
C TYR A 191 30.32 15.11 -6.95
N PHE A 192 30.27 13.93 -6.32
CA PHE A 192 29.13 13.50 -5.50
C PHE A 192 29.62 13.06 -4.12
N ARG A 193 28.99 13.56 -3.05
CA ARG A 193 29.17 13.03 -1.70
C ARG A 193 28.21 11.85 -1.52
N ILE A 194 28.75 10.65 -1.35
CA ILE A 194 27.96 9.42 -1.25
C ILE A 194 28.06 8.79 0.13
N GLN A 195 26.97 8.13 0.54
CA GLN A 195 26.89 7.34 1.76
C GLN A 195 27.04 5.85 1.40
N ASN A 196 28.09 5.19 1.88
CA ASN A 196 28.43 3.82 1.48
C ASN A 196 27.46 2.75 2.01
N VAL A 197 26.66 3.06 3.04
CA VAL A 197 25.62 2.14 3.52
C VAL A 197 24.42 2.07 2.58
N VAL A 198 24.24 3.08 1.74
CA VAL A 198 23.14 3.15 0.77
C VAL A 198 23.61 2.57 -0.57
N LYS A 199 22.71 1.91 -1.28
CA LYS A 199 22.99 1.45 -2.66
C LYS A 199 23.11 2.64 -3.61
N ASN A 200 24.31 2.90 -4.10
CA ASN A 200 24.60 4.03 -4.99
C ASN A 200 24.73 3.54 -6.44
N VAL A 201 23.72 3.79 -7.27
CA VAL A 201 23.75 3.49 -8.71
C VAL A 201 23.69 4.79 -9.50
N LEU A 202 24.77 5.08 -10.23
CA LEU A 202 24.90 6.26 -11.08
C LEU A 202 24.20 6.02 -12.42
N GLU A 203 23.35 6.96 -12.81
CA GLU A 203 22.72 6.99 -14.13
C GLU A 203 23.50 7.93 -15.04
N LEU A 204 24.04 7.41 -16.14
CA LEU A 204 24.69 8.17 -17.21
C LEU A 204 23.79 8.12 -18.44
N LYS A 205 23.05 9.20 -18.67
CA LYS A 205 22.08 9.29 -19.77
C LYS A 205 22.69 10.06 -20.94
N VAL A 206 22.70 9.42 -22.11
CA VAL A 206 23.18 10.02 -23.37
C VAL A 206 21.98 10.67 -24.06
N CYS A 207 22.06 11.97 -24.31
CA CYS A 207 21.00 12.76 -24.91
C CYS A 207 21.49 13.47 -26.18
N ASP A 208 20.55 13.74 -27.09
CA ASP A 208 20.68 14.68 -28.21
C ASP A 208 19.91 15.97 -27.88
N GLU A 209 20.52 17.15 -28.02
CA GLU A 209 19.88 18.43 -27.69
C GLU A 209 19.09 18.98 -28.90
N ASP A 210 17.78 18.75 -28.90
CA ASP A 210 16.90 19.12 -30.02
C ASP A 210 16.16 20.43 -29.75
N THR A 211 16.69 21.57 -30.17
CA THR A 211 15.97 22.85 -30.04
C THR A 211 15.06 23.08 -31.26
N PRO A 212 13.73 23.28 -31.16
CA PRO A 212 12.91 23.62 -29.98
C PRO A 212 12.07 22.46 -29.43
N PHE A 213 12.38 21.21 -29.79
CA PHE A 213 11.64 20.03 -29.35
C PHE A 213 12.20 19.52 -28.01
N ARG A 214 11.75 18.34 -27.56
CA ARG A 214 12.34 17.71 -26.36
C ARG A 214 13.55 16.91 -26.81
N ASP A 215 14.67 17.08 -26.10
CA ASP A 215 15.88 16.28 -26.25
C ASP A 215 15.58 14.78 -26.32
N ASP A 216 16.07 14.13 -27.38
CA ASP A 216 15.94 12.69 -27.54
C ASP A 216 16.91 11.93 -26.63
N GLN A 217 16.37 11.05 -25.78
CA GLN A 217 17.16 10.13 -24.97
C GLN A 217 17.57 8.92 -25.81
N LEU A 218 18.87 8.77 -26.05
CA LEU A 218 19.41 7.65 -26.83
C LEU A 218 19.53 6.38 -25.98
N CYS A 219 20.22 6.47 -24.84
CA CYS A 219 20.39 5.36 -23.92
C CYS A 219 20.78 5.84 -22.51
N THR A 220 20.70 4.94 -21.53
CA THR A 220 21.17 5.18 -20.17
C THR A 220 22.04 4.02 -19.71
N VAL A 221 23.23 4.32 -19.19
CA VAL A 221 24.07 3.36 -18.48
C VAL A 221 23.79 3.47 -16.99
N LEU A 222 23.49 2.34 -16.35
CA LEU A 222 23.35 2.22 -14.90
C LEU A 222 24.61 1.56 -14.35
N PHE A 223 25.39 2.32 -13.58
CA PHE A 223 26.68 1.89 -13.04
C PHE A 223 26.65 1.82 -11.51
N ASP A 224 26.84 0.63 -10.94
CA ASP A 224 26.90 0.42 -9.50
C ASP A 224 28.26 0.87 -8.94
N ILE A 225 28.25 1.88 -8.09
CA ILE A 225 29.46 2.45 -7.50
C ILE A 225 30.17 1.44 -6.58
N ALA A 226 29.47 0.42 -6.07
CA ALA A 226 30.07 -0.66 -5.28
C ALA A 226 31.12 -1.48 -6.06
N GLN A 227 31.18 -1.34 -7.39
CA GLN A 227 32.24 -1.90 -8.23
C GLN A 227 33.60 -1.21 -8.04
N LEU A 228 33.63 0.01 -7.50
CA LEU A 228 34.85 0.77 -7.27
C LEU A 228 35.44 0.44 -5.89
N GLN A 229 36.77 0.49 -5.79
CA GLN A 229 37.48 0.42 -4.51
C GLN A 229 37.91 1.82 -4.09
N PRO A 230 37.77 2.20 -2.82
CA PRO A 230 38.29 3.48 -2.33
C PRO A 230 39.80 3.61 -2.55
N GLY A 231 40.24 4.75 -3.08
CA GLY A 231 41.64 5.06 -3.38
C GLY A 231 42.08 4.75 -4.81
N ASP A 232 41.29 4.03 -5.59
CA ASP A 232 41.59 3.70 -6.99
C ASP A 232 40.95 4.71 -7.96
N THR A 233 41.69 5.07 -9.01
CA THR A 233 41.16 5.73 -10.21
C THR A 233 40.96 4.69 -11.30
N VAL A 234 39.73 4.51 -11.76
CA VAL A 234 39.34 3.49 -12.74
C VAL A 234 38.73 4.13 -13.97
N CYS A 235 39.32 3.89 -15.13
CA CYS A 235 38.73 4.26 -16.42
C CYS A 235 37.85 3.12 -16.95
N ARG A 236 36.56 3.39 -17.16
CA ARG A 236 35.57 2.46 -17.72
C ARG A 236 35.21 2.84 -19.14
N HIS A 237 35.01 1.81 -19.94
CA HIS A 237 34.54 1.89 -21.33
C HIS A 237 33.19 1.18 -21.37
N PHE A 238 32.11 1.93 -21.57
CA PHE A 238 30.76 1.38 -21.64
C PHE A 238 30.36 1.20 -23.10
N GLU A 239 30.19 -0.06 -23.54
CA GLU A 239 29.74 -0.38 -24.89
C GLU A 239 28.24 -0.08 -25.04
N LEU A 240 27.90 1.02 -25.71
CA LEU A 240 26.51 1.42 -25.96
C LEU A 240 25.92 0.64 -27.14
N ASN A 241 26.74 0.23 -28.11
CA ASN A 241 26.33 -0.60 -29.23
C ASN A 241 27.48 -1.45 -29.77
N GLN A 242 27.46 -2.76 -29.50
CA GLN A 242 28.50 -3.70 -29.91
C GLN A 242 28.66 -3.83 -31.42
N GLN A 243 27.58 -3.75 -32.19
CA GLN A 243 27.65 -3.93 -33.64
C GLN A 243 28.34 -2.75 -34.34
N LYS A 244 28.43 -1.60 -33.66
CA LYS A 244 28.87 -0.33 -34.22
C LYS A 244 30.04 0.30 -33.47
N ASP A 245 30.59 -0.40 -32.48
CA ASP A 245 31.71 0.07 -31.66
C ASP A 245 31.44 1.44 -30.99
N GLU A 246 30.19 1.65 -30.53
CA GLU A 246 29.82 2.86 -29.79
C GLU A 246 30.21 2.73 -28.33
N VAL A 247 31.10 3.61 -27.86
CA VAL A 247 31.72 3.48 -26.53
C VAL A 247 31.73 4.83 -25.81
N LEU A 248 31.24 4.83 -24.56
CA LEU A 248 31.36 5.94 -23.61
C LEU A 248 32.54 5.71 -22.67
N GLU A 249 33.48 6.66 -22.63
CA GLU A 249 34.66 6.63 -21.77
C GLU A 249 34.47 7.54 -20.55
N VAL A 250 34.52 6.95 -19.35
CA VAL A 250 34.36 7.66 -18.07
C VAL A 250 35.41 7.19 -17.08
N GLU A 251 36.07 8.14 -16.42
CA GLU A 251 36.99 7.87 -15.32
C GLU A 251 36.32 8.15 -13.98
N PHE A 252 36.49 7.22 -13.04
CA PHE A 252 35.95 7.30 -11.69
C PHE A 252 37.08 7.29 -10.66
N THR A 253 36.97 8.14 -9.65
CA THR A 253 37.82 8.09 -8.46
C THR A 253 36.93 8.13 -7.22
N LEU A 254 37.15 7.21 -6.27
CA LEU A 254 36.40 7.15 -5.02
C LEU A 254 37.35 7.42 -3.84
N GLU A 255 37.12 8.50 -3.09
CA GLU A 255 37.98 8.89 -1.97
C GLU A 255 37.19 8.89 -0.66
N GLN A 256 37.78 8.41 0.44
CA GLN A 256 37.16 8.51 1.75
C GLN A 256 37.27 9.95 2.28
N MET A 257 36.15 10.50 2.74
CA MET A 257 36.10 11.83 3.33
C MET A 257 36.34 11.75 4.83
N PRO A 258 37.16 12.61 5.44
CA PRO A 258 37.40 12.63 6.89
C PRO A 258 36.23 13.24 7.69
N ASP A 259 35.07 13.48 7.06
CA ASP A 259 33.91 14.17 7.65
C ASP A 259 33.29 13.40 8.84
N LEU A 260 32.55 14.14 9.68
CA LEU A 260 31.78 13.58 10.81
C LEU A 260 30.79 12.51 10.29
N PRO A 261 30.68 11.33 10.92
CA PRO A 261 29.76 10.28 10.49
C PRO A 261 28.29 10.74 10.55
N GLU A 262 27.48 10.26 9.61
CA GLU A 262 26.03 10.47 9.55
C GLU A 262 25.31 9.53 10.54
N SER A 263 24.32 10.05 11.27
CA SER A 263 23.48 9.20 12.13
C SER A 263 22.38 8.54 11.29
N LEU A 264 22.58 7.28 10.91
CA LEU A 264 21.63 6.46 10.13
C LEU A 264 20.84 5.49 11.01
N ALA A 265 19.64 5.13 10.54
CA ALA A 265 18.87 4.00 11.05
C ALA A 265 18.60 3.01 9.91
N THR A 266 18.78 1.71 10.16
CA THR A 266 18.63 0.67 9.13
C THR A 266 18.27 -0.69 9.74
N ASN A 267 17.53 -1.50 8.97
CA ASN A 267 17.29 -2.93 9.25
C ASN A 267 18.10 -3.85 8.30
N GLY A 268 19.10 -3.31 7.59
CA GLY A 268 19.88 -4.01 6.58
C GLY A 268 19.24 -4.05 5.18
N VAL A 269 18.03 -3.50 5.01
CA VAL A 269 17.33 -3.39 3.71
C VAL A 269 17.00 -1.95 3.40
N LEU A 270 16.41 -1.23 4.34
CA LEU A 270 16.12 0.19 4.23
C LEU A 270 17.07 1.01 5.09
N VAL A 271 17.27 2.25 4.70
CA VAL A 271 18.11 3.25 5.36
C VAL A 271 17.32 4.54 5.48
N SER A 272 17.11 4.97 6.71
CA SER A 272 16.68 6.33 7.03
C SER A 272 17.92 7.21 7.20
N ARG A 273 17.99 8.27 6.38
CA ARG A 273 19.09 9.25 6.35
C ARG A 273 18.86 10.33 7.40
N GLU A 274 19.92 11.05 7.74
CA GLU A 274 19.82 12.16 8.71
C GLU A 274 19.00 13.33 8.12
N LEU A 275 17.91 13.67 8.81
CA LEU A 275 17.02 14.77 8.45
C LEU A 275 17.50 16.11 9.00
N GLY A 276 17.51 17.12 8.14
CA GLY A 276 17.58 18.52 8.50
C GLY A 276 16.23 19.21 8.28
N CYS A 277 15.97 20.24 9.06
CA CYS A 277 14.82 21.11 8.88
C CYS A 277 15.29 22.52 8.55
N LEU A 278 14.66 23.17 7.58
CA LEU A 278 14.96 24.56 7.22
C LEU A 278 13.72 25.41 7.44
N LYS A 279 13.76 26.25 8.47
CA LYS A 279 12.71 27.24 8.71
C LYS A 279 13.00 28.49 7.89
N VAL A 280 12.02 28.95 7.14
CA VAL A 280 12.04 30.19 6.36
C VAL A 280 11.01 31.14 6.95
N GLU A 281 11.40 32.38 7.21
CA GLU A 281 10.52 33.41 7.78
C GLU A 281 10.59 34.69 6.96
N VAL A 282 9.44 35.27 6.62
CA VAL A 282 9.37 36.55 5.89
C VAL A 282 8.66 37.64 6.70
N TYR A 283 9.30 38.81 6.79
CA TYR A 283 8.82 39.97 7.55
C TYR A 283 8.64 41.18 6.64
N GLY A 284 7.57 41.96 6.84
CA GLY A 284 7.39 43.27 6.21
C GLY A 284 7.99 44.40 7.07
N ARG A 285 8.77 45.31 6.46
CA ARG A 285 9.39 46.46 7.16
C ARG A 285 8.62 47.77 7.03
N GLU A 286 7.91 48.04 5.92
CA GLU A 286 7.28 49.36 5.65
C GLU A 286 5.79 49.30 5.27
N LYS A 287 5.02 50.37 5.61
CA LYS A 287 3.66 50.59 5.08
C LYS A 287 3.78 51.04 3.62
N LYS A 288 3.46 50.18 2.66
CA LYS A 288 3.31 50.60 1.27
C LYS A 288 2.02 51.42 1.10
N LYS A 289 2.09 52.52 0.34
CA LYS A 289 0.94 53.39 0.00
C LYS A 289 -0.06 52.74 -0.97
N LYS A 290 0.27 51.57 -1.54
CA LYS A 290 -0.59 50.78 -2.43
C LYS A 290 -0.55 49.31 -2.00
N ALA A 291 -1.73 48.71 -1.92
CA ALA A 291 -1.90 47.29 -1.71
C ALA A 291 -1.28 46.51 -2.88
N ARG A 292 -0.22 45.77 -2.62
CA ARG A 292 0.35 44.79 -3.55
C ARG A 292 0.67 43.56 -2.74
N ARG A 293 -0.01 42.45 -3.04
CA ARG A 293 0.37 41.13 -2.56
C ARG A 293 1.73 40.80 -3.16
N GLU A 294 2.69 40.49 -2.30
CA GLU A 294 4.02 40.07 -2.70
C GLU A 294 4.16 38.59 -2.36
N GLU A 295 4.34 37.78 -3.40
CA GLU A 295 4.55 36.33 -3.29
C GLU A 295 6.04 36.03 -3.36
N PHE A 296 6.52 35.27 -2.38
CA PHE A 296 7.87 34.75 -2.32
C PHE A 296 7.80 33.25 -2.53
N THR A 297 8.54 32.72 -3.49
CA THR A 297 8.58 31.28 -3.76
C THR A 297 9.93 30.72 -3.33
N PHE A 298 9.89 29.65 -2.55
CA PHE A 298 11.03 28.97 -1.97
C PHE A 298 11.04 27.53 -2.47
N THR A 299 12.13 27.11 -3.10
CA THR A 299 12.27 25.77 -3.66
C THR A 299 13.48 25.08 -3.04
N LEU A 300 13.26 23.99 -2.32
CA LEU A 300 14.30 23.12 -1.80
C LEU A 300 14.14 21.73 -2.43
N LYS A 301 14.74 21.54 -3.60
CA LYS A 301 14.61 20.28 -4.35
C LYS A 301 15.07 19.10 -3.50
N GLY A 302 14.18 18.09 -3.43
CA GLY A 302 14.40 16.88 -2.65
C GLY A 302 13.91 16.90 -1.22
N SER A 303 13.46 18.05 -0.72
CA SER A 303 12.71 18.10 0.52
C SER A 303 11.33 17.44 0.36
N LEU A 304 10.65 17.17 1.46
CA LEU A 304 9.28 16.68 1.45
C LEU A 304 8.33 17.62 0.68
N GLU A 305 8.44 18.92 0.93
CA GLU A 305 7.55 19.96 0.44
C GLU A 305 7.91 20.44 -0.97
N ASP A 306 9.17 20.22 -1.40
CA ASP A 306 9.79 20.67 -2.66
C ASP A 306 9.74 22.19 -2.89
N THR A 307 8.56 22.77 -3.07
CA THR A 307 8.34 24.18 -3.36
C THR A 307 7.22 24.73 -2.48
N GLN A 308 7.45 25.87 -1.83
CA GLN A 308 6.46 26.56 -1.00
C GLN A 308 6.45 28.06 -1.25
N SER A 309 5.26 28.67 -1.27
CA SER A 309 5.08 30.12 -1.41
C SER A 309 4.63 30.77 -0.10
N ILE A 310 5.19 31.94 0.21
CA ILE A 310 4.74 32.81 1.30
C ILE A 310 4.19 34.10 0.70
N LEU A 311 2.94 34.42 1.04
CA LEU A 311 2.28 35.66 0.64
C LEU A 311 2.39 36.71 1.75
N LEU A 312 2.88 37.91 1.42
CA LEU A 312 2.83 39.06 2.32
C LEU A 312 1.64 39.98 2.00
N GLY A 313 0.78 40.18 3.01
CA GLY A 313 -0.39 41.05 2.97
C GLY A 313 -0.17 42.48 3.50
N ASP A 314 -1.21 43.31 3.40
CA ASP A 314 -1.16 44.77 3.56
C ASP A 314 -0.84 45.30 4.98
N ASP A 315 -0.94 44.46 6.04
CA ASP A 315 -0.78 44.89 7.45
C ASP A 315 0.36 44.17 8.19
N SER A 316 1.45 43.86 7.49
CA SER A 316 2.53 42.96 7.95
C SER A 316 3.52 43.52 8.99
N ARG A 317 3.40 44.79 9.42
CA ARG A 317 4.38 45.38 10.37
C ARG A 317 4.21 44.93 11.83
N TYR A 318 3.04 44.40 12.18
CA TYR A 318 2.74 43.88 13.53
C TYR A 318 2.18 42.45 13.53
N ALA A 319 2.05 41.83 12.35
CA ALA A 319 1.64 40.45 12.23
C ALA A 319 2.81 39.51 12.57
N PRO A 320 2.56 38.32 13.14
CA PRO A 320 3.58 37.28 13.26
C PRO A 320 4.18 36.97 11.87
N PRO A 321 5.46 36.57 11.80
CA PRO A 321 6.07 36.21 10.52
C PRO A 321 5.28 35.08 9.86
N ASN A 322 5.04 35.22 8.57
CA ASN A 322 4.64 34.06 7.78
C ASN A 322 5.90 33.19 7.65
N SER A 323 5.81 31.96 8.13
CA SER A 323 6.92 31.02 8.14
C SER A 323 6.52 29.72 7.47
N THR A 324 7.49 29.08 6.83
CA THR A 324 7.37 27.70 6.41
C THR A 324 8.60 26.89 6.82
N VAL A 325 8.47 25.57 6.82
CA VAL A 325 9.52 24.61 7.16
C VAL A 325 9.68 23.64 6.00
N PHE A 326 10.94 23.31 5.69
CA PHE A 326 11.28 22.24 4.75
C PHE A 326 12.00 21.09 5.47
N HIS A 327 11.64 19.85 5.16
CA HIS A 327 12.31 18.65 5.68
C HIS A 327 13.16 18.01 4.58
N TYR A 328 14.47 17.89 4.77
CA TYR A 328 15.40 17.45 3.72
C TYR A 328 16.51 16.54 4.26
N VAL A 329 17.14 15.75 3.39
CA VAL A 329 18.33 14.98 3.76
C VAL A 329 19.53 15.91 3.86
N LYS A 330 20.10 16.00 5.06
CA LYS A 330 21.13 16.97 5.41
C LYS A 330 22.37 16.92 4.51
N TYR A 331 22.79 15.71 4.10
CA TYR A 331 24.05 15.49 3.40
C TYR A 331 23.88 15.19 1.89
N CYS A 332 22.71 15.44 1.31
CA CYS A 332 22.39 15.22 -0.11
C CYS A 332 22.55 16.50 -0.96
N ASN A 333 23.60 17.28 -0.68
CA ASN A 333 23.90 18.58 -1.29
C ASN A 333 22.68 19.54 -1.48
N PRO A 334 21.96 19.86 -0.39
CA PRO A 334 20.73 20.64 -0.45
C PRO A 334 20.98 22.14 -0.76
N HIS A 335 20.16 22.71 -1.64
CA HIS A 335 20.18 24.13 -2.02
C HIS A 335 18.78 24.72 -1.97
N LEU A 336 18.62 25.84 -1.27
CA LEU A 336 17.39 26.63 -1.29
C LEU A 336 17.47 27.65 -2.43
N GLU A 337 16.55 27.54 -3.39
CA GLU A 337 16.29 28.57 -4.38
C GLU A 337 15.18 29.49 -3.90
N VAL A 338 15.38 30.79 -4.02
CA VAL A 338 14.44 31.82 -3.57
C VAL A 338 14.14 32.73 -4.73
N GLU A 339 12.87 32.81 -5.11
CA GLU A 339 12.37 33.77 -6.10
C GLU A 339 11.70 34.95 -5.41
N PHE A 340 12.25 36.14 -5.64
CA PHE A 340 11.73 37.38 -5.07
C PHE A 340 10.68 38.03 -5.98
N PRO A 341 9.69 38.75 -5.41
CA PRO A 341 8.67 39.49 -6.18
C PRO A 341 9.31 40.42 -7.23
N LYS A 342 8.78 40.42 -8.47
CA LYS A 342 9.29 41.29 -9.55
C LYS A 342 9.07 42.77 -9.22
N LYS A 343 10.11 43.61 -9.37
CA LYS A 343 9.94 45.08 -9.42
C LYS A 343 9.23 45.45 -10.72
N CYS A 344 7.98 45.90 -10.64
CA CYS A 344 7.31 46.51 -11.78
C CYS A 344 7.87 47.92 -12.00
N CYS A 345 8.98 48.04 -12.74
CA CYS A 345 9.48 49.31 -13.25
C CYS A 345 9.02 49.47 -14.70
N ILE A 346 8.10 50.42 -14.94
CA ILE A 346 7.61 50.78 -16.29
C ILE A 346 8.69 51.54 -17.09
N TRP A 347 9.84 51.87 -16.49
CA TRP A 347 10.81 52.79 -17.09
C TRP A 347 12.27 52.48 -16.76
N CYS A 348 12.71 51.22 -16.95
CA CYS A 348 14.12 50.87 -17.03
C CYS A 348 14.28 49.67 -17.97
N SER A 349 14.69 49.96 -19.21
CA SER A 349 15.27 48.98 -20.12
C SER A 349 16.73 48.80 -19.71
N ASP A 350 17.03 47.89 -18.79
CA ASP A 350 18.40 47.40 -18.62
C ASP A 350 18.40 45.90 -18.31
N LYS A 351 19.31 45.20 -18.97
CA LYS A 351 19.38 43.75 -19.10
C LYS A 351 19.96 43.12 -17.83
N GLY A 352 19.34 42.03 -17.35
CA GLY A 352 20.11 40.87 -16.88
C GLY A 352 20.28 40.58 -15.38
N HIS A 353 19.36 40.99 -14.49
CA HIS A 353 19.37 40.45 -13.12
C HIS A 353 18.15 39.55 -12.87
N THR A 354 18.40 38.24 -12.79
CA THR A 354 17.44 37.26 -12.27
C THR A 354 17.14 37.60 -10.81
N ASN A 355 15.87 37.79 -10.47
CA ASN A 355 15.39 38.04 -9.10
C ASN A 355 15.44 36.77 -8.21
N SER A 356 16.40 35.88 -8.46
CA SER A 356 16.52 34.60 -7.77
C SER A 356 17.85 34.50 -7.02
N LEU A 357 17.82 33.89 -5.84
CA LEU A 357 18.97 33.59 -5.00
C LEU A 357 19.04 32.09 -4.74
N THR A 358 20.23 31.50 -4.83
CA THR A 358 20.47 30.11 -4.44
C THR A 358 21.39 30.06 -3.23
N LEU A 359 20.97 29.34 -2.18
CA LEU A 359 21.69 29.22 -0.92
C LEU A 359 22.04 27.74 -0.65
N PRO A 360 23.33 27.35 -0.65
CA PRO A 360 23.74 26.00 -0.24
C PRO A 360 23.59 25.84 1.28
N LEU A 361 22.79 24.86 1.72
CA LEU A 361 22.49 24.72 3.16
C LEU A 361 23.64 24.09 3.96
N ASN A 362 24.60 23.45 3.27
CA ASN A 362 25.81 22.89 3.90
C ASN A 362 26.67 23.94 4.62
N GLN A 363 26.46 25.24 4.34
CA GLN A 363 27.19 26.35 4.93
C GLN A 363 26.49 26.93 6.18
N LEU A 364 25.23 26.57 6.43
CA LEU A 364 24.45 27.06 7.57
C LEU A 364 24.78 26.26 8.83
N ARG A 365 25.10 26.95 9.93
CA ARG A 365 25.22 26.29 11.23
C ARG A 365 23.84 26.02 11.80
N ILE A 366 23.68 24.87 12.45
CA ILE A 366 22.41 24.53 13.12
C ILE A 366 22.10 25.58 14.19
N GLY A 367 20.88 26.11 14.17
CA GLY A 367 20.39 27.16 15.06
C GLY A 367 20.81 28.58 14.66
N GLU A 368 21.65 28.74 13.63
CA GLU A 368 22.04 30.05 13.13
C GLU A 368 20.94 30.62 12.23
N ARG A 369 20.50 31.84 12.57
CA ARG A 369 19.50 32.59 11.81
C ARG A 369 20.18 33.56 10.86
N VAL A 370 20.02 33.35 9.56
CA VAL A 370 20.70 34.11 8.50
C VAL A 370 19.70 34.96 7.72
N GLU A 371 20.00 36.24 7.51
CA GLU A 371 19.21 37.14 6.65
C GLU A 371 19.68 37.02 5.19
N ILE A 372 18.76 36.75 4.26
CA ILE A 372 19.07 36.47 2.85
C ILE A 372 18.48 37.47 1.84
N SER A 373 17.87 38.56 2.33
CA SER A 373 17.27 39.62 1.51
C SER A 373 18.07 40.93 1.57
N ASN A 374 18.17 41.64 0.45
CA ASN A 374 18.82 42.96 0.35
C ASN A 374 17.83 44.10 0.03
N ASP A 375 16.54 43.91 0.32
CA ASP A 375 15.49 44.93 0.07
C ASP A 375 15.14 45.69 1.37
N LYS A 376 14.78 46.97 1.24
CA LYS A 376 14.33 47.80 2.38
C LYS A 376 12.89 47.47 2.79
N ALA A 377 12.09 46.87 1.91
CA ALA A 377 10.68 46.62 2.13
C ALA A 377 10.38 45.35 2.96
N TYR A 378 11.24 44.34 2.94
CA TYR A 378 11.01 43.05 3.58
C TYR A 378 12.32 42.38 4.03
N ASN A 379 12.21 41.46 4.99
CA ASN A 379 13.30 40.56 5.39
C ASN A 379 12.92 39.12 5.16
N VAL A 380 13.86 38.34 4.63
CA VAL A 380 13.78 36.88 4.63
C VAL A 380 14.88 36.35 5.54
N PHE A 381 14.49 35.54 6.52
CA PHE A 381 15.41 34.81 7.38
C PHE A 381 15.29 33.32 7.12
N VAL A 382 16.42 32.63 7.20
CA VAL A 382 16.50 31.17 7.15
C VAL A 382 17.22 30.66 8.39
N THR A 383 16.73 29.56 8.95
CA THR A 383 17.33 28.90 10.12
C THR A 383 17.35 27.39 9.86
N ALA A 384 18.54 26.80 9.88
CA ALA A 384 18.70 25.35 9.84
C ALA A 384 18.50 24.78 11.25
N GLU A 385 17.58 23.84 11.41
CA GLU A 385 17.23 23.20 12.68
C GLU A 385 17.50 21.69 12.58
N ASN A 386 17.86 21.08 13.71
CA ASN A 386 17.94 19.63 13.80
C ASN A 386 16.56 19.09 14.20
N CYS A 387 15.95 18.27 13.34
CA CYS A 387 14.68 17.62 13.59
C CYS A 387 14.79 16.11 13.78
N GLN A 388 16.02 15.60 13.99
CA GLN A 388 16.24 14.18 14.21
C GLN A 388 15.76 13.74 15.60
N ASN A 389 14.61 13.06 15.61
CA ASN A 389 14.05 12.33 16.75
C ASN A 389 14.23 10.81 16.57
N ASP A 390 13.70 10.01 17.49
CA ASP A 390 13.53 8.58 17.22
C ASP A 390 12.54 8.40 16.05
N LEU A 391 12.68 7.33 15.28
CA LEU A 391 11.79 7.05 14.15
C LEU A 391 10.38 6.69 14.65
N ASP A 392 9.36 7.26 14.02
CA ASP A 392 7.96 6.86 14.22
C ASP A 392 7.64 5.53 13.52
N MET A 393 8.47 5.15 12.54
CA MET A 393 8.41 3.88 11.84
C MET A 393 9.36 2.84 12.46
N ARG A 394 8.86 1.61 12.61
CA ARG A 394 9.64 0.45 13.03
C ARG A 394 10.34 -0.18 11.83
N LEU A 395 11.66 -0.14 11.84
CA LEU A 395 12.52 -0.87 10.90
C LEU A 395 12.98 -2.19 11.53
N GLY A 396 12.37 -3.30 11.14
CA GLY A 396 12.75 -4.65 11.57
C GLY A 396 11.83 -5.75 11.05
N PHE A 397 12.36 -6.97 10.91
CA PHE A 397 11.60 -8.12 10.42
C PHE A 397 10.85 -8.87 11.52
N ASP A 398 11.33 -8.77 12.76
CA ASP A 398 10.67 -9.33 13.95
C ASP A 398 9.23 -8.84 14.11
N VAL A 399 8.41 -9.66 14.78
CA VAL A 399 7.07 -9.26 15.23
C VAL A 399 7.18 -8.16 16.28
N CYS A 400 6.26 -7.19 16.26
CA CYS A 400 6.24 -6.10 17.24
C CYS A 400 6.10 -6.60 18.70
N PRO A 401 6.56 -5.82 19.69
CA PRO A 401 6.43 -6.19 21.11
C PRO A 401 4.98 -6.52 21.53
N GLU A 402 4.00 -5.82 20.97
CA GLU A 402 2.59 -6.01 21.23
C GLU A 402 2.10 -7.39 20.73
N GLU A 403 2.54 -7.81 19.53
CA GLU A 403 2.24 -9.15 19.02
C GLU A 403 2.96 -10.24 19.84
N GLN A 404 4.17 -9.99 20.32
CA GLN A 404 4.89 -10.91 21.21
C GLN A 404 4.15 -11.12 22.54
N ASP A 405 3.68 -10.03 23.16
CA ASP A 405 2.88 -10.08 24.38
C ASP A 405 1.52 -10.79 24.13
N PHE A 406 0.88 -10.51 22.99
CA PHE A 406 -0.32 -11.24 22.56
C PHE A 406 -0.06 -12.75 22.49
N ILE A 407 1.02 -13.19 21.85
CA ILE A 407 1.31 -14.62 21.70
C ILE A 407 1.57 -15.29 23.05
N CYS A 408 2.28 -14.64 23.96
CA CYS A 408 2.48 -15.13 25.33
C CYS A 408 1.15 -15.35 26.07
N LYS A 409 0.17 -14.45 25.87
CA LYS A 409 -1.16 -14.57 26.47
C LYS A 409 -1.99 -15.64 25.77
N ARG A 410 -2.03 -15.64 24.43
CA ARG A 410 -2.84 -16.55 23.61
C ARG A 410 -2.42 -18.00 23.79
N LYS A 411 -1.12 -18.28 23.93
CA LYS A 411 -0.62 -19.64 24.18
C LYS A 411 -1.24 -20.32 25.40
N LYS A 412 -1.67 -19.57 26.42
CA LYS A 412 -2.35 -20.12 27.60
C LYS A 412 -3.73 -20.69 27.24
N TYR A 413 -4.48 -19.98 26.40
CA TYR A 413 -5.77 -20.44 25.86
C TYR A 413 -5.56 -21.66 24.97
N VAL A 414 -4.59 -21.58 24.06
CA VAL A 414 -4.27 -22.67 23.13
C VAL A 414 -3.83 -23.93 23.87
N ALA A 415 -2.97 -23.82 24.89
CA ALA A 415 -2.53 -24.95 25.70
C ALA A 415 -3.70 -25.65 26.39
N ALA A 416 -4.59 -24.88 27.04
CA ALA A 416 -5.77 -25.41 27.71
C ALA A 416 -6.75 -26.09 26.72
N ALA A 417 -7.00 -25.45 25.59
CA ALA A 417 -7.86 -26.00 24.54
C ALA A 417 -7.29 -27.28 23.95
N LEU A 418 -5.99 -27.33 23.65
CA LEU A 418 -5.33 -28.53 23.10
C LEU A 418 -5.30 -29.69 24.10
N LYS A 419 -5.07 -29.41 25.39
CA LYS A 419 -5.14 -30.43 26.43
C LYS A 419 -6.49 -31.14 26.42
N ASN A 420 -7.57 -30.36 26.40
CA ASN A 420 -8.94 -30.88 26.41
C ASN A 420 -9.28 -31.59 25.08
N ALA A 421 -8.99 -30.96 23.94
CA ALA A 421 -9.33 -31.49 22.63
C ALA A 421 -8.58 -32.80 22.29
N LEU A 422 -7.31 -32.91 22.71
CA LEU A 422 -6.47 -34.07 22.41
C LEU A 422 -6.43 -35.12 23.53
N ASN A 423 -7.06 -34.84 24.68
CA ASN A 423 -6.99 -35.65 25.91
C ASN A 423 -5.55 -35.90 26.37
N LEU A 424 -4.75 -34.84 26.48
CA LEU A 424 -3.35 -34.95 26.94
C LEU A 424 -3.30 -35.20 28.46
N GLN A 425 -2.40 -36.08 28.90
CA GLN A 425 -2.21 -36.36 30.33
C GLN A 425 -1.53 -35.19 31.05
N ASP A 426 -0.47 -34.65 30.45
CA ASP A 426 0.31 -33.54 31.00
C ASP A 426 -0.06 -32.20 30.39
N ASP A 427 0.15 -31.12 31.16
CA ASP A 427 0.06 -29.76 30.65
C ASP A 427 1.17 -29.48 29.64
N LEU A 428 0.83 -28.81 28.53
CA LEU A 428 1.81 -28.38 27.54
C LEU A 428 2.64 -27.23 28.11
N GLN A 429 3.96 -27.34 27.97
CA GLN A 429 4.88 -26.24 28.23
C GLN A 429 4.82 -25.20 27.12
N ASP A 430 5.24 -23.98 27.40
CA ASP A 430 5.10 -22.82 26.49
C ASP A 430 5.79 -23.01 25.13
N ASP A 431 6.86 -23.81 25.09
CA ASP A 431 7.61 -24.20 23.90
C ASP A 431 7.01 -25.41 23.15
N GLU A 432 6.10 -26.15 23.80
CA GLU A 432 5.38 -27.30 23.25
C GLU A 432 4.03 -26.91 22.62
N VAL A 433 3.53 -25.71 22.90
CA VAL A 433 2.29 -25.18 22.31
C VAL A 433 2.53 -24.81 20.84
N PRO A 434 1.88 -25.48 19.87
CA PRO A 434 1.99 -25.13 18.47
C PRO A 434 1.22 -23.85 18.15
N ILE A 435 1.74 -23.05 17.22
CA ILE A 435 1.04 -21.90 16.66
C ILE A 435 0.15 -22.37 15.52
N VAL A 436 -1.17 -22.33 15.74
CA VAL A 436 -2.18 -22.72 14.75
C VAL A 436 -2.77 -21.47 14.11
N ALA A 437 -2.87 -21.43 12.79
CA ALA A 437 -3.46 -20.32 12.06
C ALA A 437 -4.63 -20.77 11.19
N VAL A 438 -5.64 -19.91 11.06
CA VAL A 438 -6.64 -20.00 10.00
C VAL A 438 -6.25 -19.03 8.90
N MET A 439 -6.26 -19.50 7.67
CA MET A 439 -6.19 -18.64 6.49
C MET A 439 -7.40 -18.90 5.60
N THR A 440 -7.89 -17.85 4.97
CA THR A 440 -9.07 -17.91 4.11
C THR A 440 -8.77 -17.44 2.70
N THR A 441 -9.68 -17.73 1.77
CA THR A 441 -9.69 -17.14 0.43
C THR A 441 -10.94 -16.26 0.22
N ALA A 442 -10.88 -15.36 -0.75
CA ALA A 442 -11.94 -14.42 -1.09
C ALA A 442 -13.13 -15.05 -1.81
N GLY A 443 -14.27 -14.36 -1.72
CA GLY A 443 -15.49 -14.73 -2.44
C GLY A 443 -16.69 -13.83 -2.18
N GLY A 444 -16.51 -12.56 -1.83
CA GLY A 444 -17.61 -11.65 -1.49
C GLY A 444 -18.49 -12.20 -0.36
N VAL A 445 -19.82 -12.07 -0.50
CA VAL A 445 -20.79 -12.56 0.50
C VAL A 445 -20.70 -14.09 0.70
N ARG A 446 -20.36 -14.86 -0.34
CA ARG A 446 -20.12 -16.31 -0.21
C ARG A 446 -19.04 -16.57 0.83
N SER A 447 -17.89 -15.91 0.71
CA SER A 447 -16.78 -16.09 1.66
C SER A 447 -17.10 -15.57 3.06
N MET A 448 -17.90 -14.50 3.16
CA MET A 448 -18.37 -13.97 4.44
C MET A 448 -19.18 -15.03 5.21
N ILE A 449 -20.21 -15.60 4.57
CA ILE A 449 -21.09 -16.61 5.17
C ILE A 449 -20.32 -17.91 5.44
N ALA A 450 -19.49 -18.34 4.50
CA ALA A 450 -18.69 -19.55 4.63
C ALA A 450 -17.76 -19.49 5.84
N MET A 451 -17.12 -18.34 6.08
CA MET A 451 -16.27 -18.13 7.25
C MET A 451 -17.06 -18.25 8.56
N TYR A 452 -18.27 -17.68 8.65
CA TYR A 452 -19.12 -17.88 9.83
C TYR A 452 -19.42 -19.36 10.08
N GLY A 453 -19.78 -20.11 9.04
CA GLY A 453 -20.10 -21.54 9.16
C GLY A 453 -18.91 -22.38 9.64
N SER A 454 -17.72 -22.11 9.08
CA SER A 454 -16.49 -22.78 9.50
C SER A 454 -16.08 -22.41 10.94
N LEU A 455 -16.15 -21.14 11.33
CA LEU A 455 -15.85 -20.71 12.70
C LEU A 455 -16.87 -21.28 13.72
N LEU A 456 -18.15 -21.32 13.36
CA LEU A 456 -19.20 -21.95 14.17
C LEU A 456 -18.92 -23.43 14.41
N ALA A 457 -18.49 -24.16 13.38
CA ALA A 457 -18.09 -25.55 13.54
C ALA A 457 -16.87 -25.71 14.44
N LEU A 458 -15.84 -24.89 14.27
CA LEU A 458 -14.65 -24.91 15.14
C LEU A 458 -15.01 -24.61 16.60
N GLN A 459 -15.97 -23.70 16.85
CA GLN A 459 -16.50 -23.44 18.18
C GLN A 459 -17.24 -24.66 18.74
N LYS A 460 -18.13 -25.29 17.96
CA LYS A 460 -18.85 -26.52 18.35
C LYS A 460 -17.91 -27.69 18.68
N LEU A 461 -16.74 -27.74 18.05
CA LEU A 461 -15.71 -28.75 18.32
C LEU A 461 -14.79 -28.38 19.51
N ASN A 462 -14.97 -27.21 20.13
CA ASN A 462 -14.05 -26.62 21.12
C ASN A 462 -12.61 -26.47 20.59
N LEU A 463 -12.48 -26.19 19.29
CA LEU A 463 -11.18 -26.01 18.60
C LEU A 463 -10.89 -24.56 18.25
N LEU A 464 -11.87 -23.65 18.37
CA LEU A 464 -11.68 -22.22 18.09
C LEU A 464 -10.57 -21.60 18.97
N ASP A 465 -10.48 -22.01 20.24
CA ASP A 465 -9.43 -21.56 21.17
C ASP A 465 -8.04 -22.14 20.88
N CYS A 466 -7.93 -23.16 20.02
CA CYS A 466 -6.64 -23.66 19.58
C CYS A 466 -5.96 -22.71 18.57
N ILE A 467 -6.69 -21.75 17.99
CA ILE A 467 -6.19 -20.88 16.91
C ILE A 467 -5.50 -19.65 17.50
N SER A 468 -4.29 -19.36 17.04
CA SER A 468 -3.50 -18.18 17.41
C SER A 468 -3.71 -17.00 16.45
N TYR A 469 -3.81 -17.27 15.15
CA TYR A 469 -3.96 -16.25 14.10
C TYR A 469 -5.13 -16.54 13.17
N THR A 470 -5.82 -15.49 12.73
CA THR A 470 -6.84 -15.56 11.67
C THR A 470 -6.50 -14.54 10.60
N ALA A 471 -6.05 -15.01 9.44
CA ALA A 471 -5.76 -14.17 8.30
C ALA A 471 -6.92 -14.19 7.29
N GLY A 472 -7.25 -13.03 6.73
CA GLY A 472 -8.30 -12.89 5.73
C GLY A 472 -8.05 -11.80 4.70
N LEU A 473 -8.76 -11.93 3.57
CA LEU A 473 -8.78 -10.98 2.46
C LEU A 473 -10.19 -10.79 1.90
N SER A 474 -10.44 -9.68 1.21
CA SER A 474 -11.68 -9.42 0.49
C SER A 474 -12.92 -9.67 1.36
N GLY A 475 -13.95 -10.35 0.85
CA GLY A 475 -15.20 -10.62 1.55
C GLY A 475 -15.08 -11.31 2.93
N THR A 476 -13.98 -12.02 3.23
CA THR A 476 -13.76 -12.60 4.57
C THR A 476 -13.42 -11.56 5.62
N THR A 477 -12.88 -10.42 5.20
CA THR A 477 -12.60 -9.28 6.09
C THR A 477 -13.88 -8.67 6.64
N TRP A 478 -15.02 -8.82 5.95
CA TRP A 478 -16.32 -8.36 6.43
C TRP A 478 -16.78 -9.15 7.66
N THR A 479 -16.62 -10.48 7.63
CA THR A 479 -16.85 -11.35 8.80
C THR A 479 -15.91 -11.00 9.95
N MET A 480 -14.62 -10.83 9.65
CA MET A 480 -13.64 -10.47 10.68
C MET A 480 -13.97 -9.12 11.31
N ILE A 481 -14.29 -8.09 10.52
CA ILE A 481 -14.58 -6.77 11.08
C ILE A 481 -15.81 -6.81 12.00
N ASN A 482 -16.88 -7.46 11.58
CA ASN A 482 -18.07 -7.62 12.41
C ASN A 482 -17.78 -8.39 13.71
N LEU A 483 -17.02 -9.49 13.65
CA LEU A 483 -16.69 -10.28 14.85
C LEU A 483 -15.81 -9.51 15.84
N TYR A 484 -14.82 -8.78 15.36
CA TYR A 484 -13.82 -8.14 16.22
C TYR A 484 -14.30 -6.80 16.83
N GLU A 485 -15.51 -6.35 16.51
CA GLU A 485 -16.22 -5.32 17.29
C GLU A 485 -16.57 -5.81 18.70
N ASP A 486 -16.76 -7.12 18.88
CA ASP A 486 -17.00 -7.73 20.18
C ASP A 486 -15.71 -8.28 20.76
N ALA A 487 -15.26 -7.66 21.86
CA ALA A 487 -14.02 -8.03 22.54
C ALA A 487 -13.95 -9.50 23.00
N ASN A 488 -15.08 -10.21 23.10
CA ASN A 488 -15.14 -11.62 23.54
C ASN A 488 -15.88 -12.52 22.53
N TRP A 489 -15.90 -12.16 21.24
CA TRP A 489 -16.71 -12.86 20.23
C TRP A 489 -16.49 -14.38 20.20
N SER A 490 -15.26 -14.87 20.32
CA SER A 490 -14.98 -16.31 20.23
C SER A 490 -15.45 -17.10 21.46
N GLN A 491 -15.64 -16.39 22.58
CA GLN A 491 -16.07 -16.93 23.87
C GLN A 491 -17.60 -16.89 24.05
N LYS A 492 -18.32 -16.23 23.12
CA LYS A 492 -19.79 -16.17 23.09
C LYS A 492 -20.33 -17.05 21.96
N ASP A 493 -21.60 -17.43 22.06
CA ASP A 493 -22.27 -18.11 20.96
C ASP A 493 -22.27 -17.24 19.70
N LEU A 494 -21.71 -17.78 18.62
CA LEU A 494 -21.63 -17.11 17.32
C LEU A 494 -23.00 -16.88 16.67
N GLU A 495 -24.06 -17.55 17.11
CA GLU A 495 -25.38 -17.41 16.48
C GLU A 495 -25.96 -15.99 16.52
N ALA A 496 -25.63 -15.18 17.54
CA ALA A 496 -26.06 -13.78 17.57
C ALA A 496 -25.46 -12.98 16.40
N HIS A 497 -24.15 -13.14 16.16
CA HIS A 497 -23.43 -12.51 15.05
C HIS A 497 -23.90 -13.05 13.69
N ILE A 498 -24.14 -14.36 13.59
CA ILE A 498 -24.65 -15.00 12.38
C ILE A 498 -26.06 -14.51 12.05
N SER A 499 -26.93 -14.38 13.05
CA SER A 499 -28.29 -13.88 12.87
C SER A 499 -28.30 -12.43 12.39
N ASP A 500 -27.40 -11.60 12.92
CA ASP A 500 -27.26 -10.22 12.47
C ASP A 500 -26.72 -10.15 11.03
N ALA A 501 -25.67 -10.90 10.71
CA ALA A 501 -25.16 -11.03 9.35
C ALA A 501 -26.24 -11.52 8.37
N ARG A 502 -27.06 -12.50 8.76
CA ARG A 502 -28.19 -13.03 7.96
C ARG A 502 -29.18 -11.91 7.61
N LYS A 503 -29.60 -11.13 8.61
CA LYS A 503 -30.51 -10.00 8.42
C LYS A 503 -29.95 -9.01 7.40
N HIS A 504 -28.67 -8.66 7.53
CA HIS A 504 -28.03 -7.70 6.63
C HIS A 504 -27.84 -8.25 5.22
N VAL A 505 -27.42 -9.50 5.06
CA VAL A 505 -27.27 -10.14 3.74
C VAL A 505 -28.61 -10.22 2.98
N MET A 506 -29.72 -10.44 3.68
CA MET A 506 -31.05 -10.54 3.05
C MET A 506 -31.66 -9.18 2.65
N LYS A 507 -31.15 -8.08 3.21
CA LYS A 507 -31.65 -6.72 2.97
C LYS A 507 -31.55 -6.34 1.48
N ASN A 508 -32.56 -5.64 0.98
CA ASN A 508 -32.53 -5.08 -0.37
C ASN A 508 -31.45 -3.98 -0.46
N LYS A 509 -30.42 -4.21 -1.29
CA LYS A 509 -29.27 -3.31 -1.41
C LYS A 509 -29.58 -2.00 -2.12
N LEU A 510 -30.72 -1.90 -2.83
CA LEU A 510 -31.15 -0.64 -3.45
C LEU A 510 -31.49 0.44 -2.41
N SER A 511 -31.81 0.08 -1.16
CA SER A 511 -32.06 1.08 -0.11
C SER A 511 -30.84 1.90 0.27
N CYS A 512 -29.62 1.38 0.01
CA CYS A 512 -28.35 2.06 0.25
C CYS A 512 -28.14 3.26 -0.69
N PHE A 513 -28.99 3.42 -1.72
CA PHE A 513 -29.00 4.57 -2.64
C PHE A 513 -30.17 5.52 -2.39
N SER A 514 -30.79 5.45 -1.20
CA SER A 514 -31.80 6.42 -0.80
C SER A 514 -31.20 7.82 -0.61
N ARG A 515 -32.04 8.86 -0.69
CA ARG A 515 -31.63 10.27 -0.48
C ARG A 515 -30.85 10.45 0.84
N ARG A 516 -31.27 9.76 1.91
CA ARG A 516 -30.61 9.81 3.22
C ARG A 516 -29.17 9.30 3.14
N HIS A 517 -28.94 8.14 2.54
CA HIS A 517 -27.60 7.56 2.41
C HIS A 517 -26.72 8.37 1.47
N LEU A 518 -27.24 8.86 0.35
CA LEU A 518 -26.46 9.70 -0.57
C LEU A 518 -25.97 10.99 0.11
N THR A 519 -26.82 11.64 0.91
CA THR A 519 -26.41 12.81 1.72
C THR A 519 -25.40 12.44 2.79
N TYR A 520 -25.51 11.26 3.40
CA TYR A 520 -24.51 10.75 4.33
C TYR A 520 -23.15 10.54 3.65
N TYR A 521 -23.12 9.86 2.50
CA TYR A 521 -21.87 9.62 1.75
C TYR A 521 -21.19 10.93 1.33
N GLU A 522 -21.97 11.88 0.81
CA GLU A 522 -21.47 13.20 0.44
C GLU A 522 -20.82 13.90 1.65
N LYS A 523 -21.48 13.86 2.81
CA LYS A 523 -20.97 14.46 4.05
C LYS A 523 -19.67 13.82 4.50
N GLU A 524 -19.59 12.48 4.53
CA GLU A 524 -18.39 11.76 5.00
C GLU A 524 -17.22 11.92 4.04
N ILE A 525 -17.46 11.85 2.72
CA ILE A 525 -16.41 12.14 1.71
C ILE A 525 -15.90 13.58 1.83
N CYS A 526 -16.79 14.56 2.03
CA CYS A 526 -16.40 15.95 2.26
C CYS A 526 -15.65 16.14 3.59
N GLN A 527 -15.95 15.36 4.63
CA GLN A 527 -15.20 15.38 5.88
C GLN A 527 -13.81 14.79 5.68
N ARG A 528 -13.72 13.60 5.06
CA ARG A 528 -12.46 12.91 4.75
C ARG A 528 -11.53 13.78 3.89
N HIS A 529 -12.07 14.50 2.91
CA HIS A 529 -11.30 15.49 2.15
C HIS A 529 -10.77 16.63 3.03
N ARG A 530 -11.60 17.18 3.91
CA ARG A 530 -11.21 18.25 4.85
C ARG A 530 -10.17 17.78 5.87
N ASP A 531 -10.20 16.50 6.23
CA ASP A 531 -9.20 15.88 7.10
C ASP A 531 -7.83 15.71 6.39
N GLY A 532 -7.78 15.89 5.07
CA GLY A 532 -6.54 15.90 4.28
C GLY A 532 -6.26 14.63 3.50
N TYR A 533 -7.21 13.69 3.42
CA TYR A 533 -7.07 12.48 2.64
C TYR A 533 -7.20 12.73 1.13
N LYS A 534 -6.41 11.99 0.34
CA LYS A 534 -6.64 11.88 -1.10
C LYS A 534 -7.86 11.00 -1.34
N LEU A 535 -8.84 11.53 -2.07
CA LEU A 535 -10.08 10.82 -2.33
C LEU A 535 -9.98 9.94 -3.58
N SER A 536 -10.57 8.76 -3.48
CA SER A 536 -10.75 7.80 -4.56
C SER A 536 -12.21 7.30 -4.61
N PHE A 537 -12.58 6.59 -5.67
CA PHE A 537 -13.87 5.90 -5.70
C PHE A 537 -13.98 4.81 -4.61
N ILE A 538 -12.84 4.30 -4.14
CA ILE A 538 -12.81 3.26 -3.10
C ILE A 538 -13.33 3.78 -1.76
N ASP A 539 -13.15 5.07 -1.48
CA ASP A 539 -13.71 5.68 -0.26
C ASP A 539 -15.23 5.65 -0.27
N LEU A 540 -15.86 5.96 -1.42
CA LEU A 540 -17.30 5.84 -1.60
C LEU A 540 -17.75 4.37 -1.54
N TRP A 541 -16.98 3.45 -2.12
CA TRP A 541 -17.28 2.02 -2.07
C TRP A 541 -17.29 1.49 -0.63
N GLY A 542 -16.35 1.93 0.21
CA GLY A 542 -16.31 1.59 1.63
C GLY A 542 -17.60 1.98 2.38
N LEU A 543 -18.08 3.21 2.16
CA LEU A 543 -19.33 3.71 2.76
C LEU A 543 -20.57 2.97 2.24
N ILE A 544 -20.56 2.56 0.97
CA ILE A 544 -21.63 1.75 0.38
C ILE A 544 -21.64 0.36 1.03
N ILE A 545 -20.49 -0.31 1.17
CA ILE A 545 -20.39 -1.62 1.84
C ILE A 545 -20.88 -1.51 3.28
N GLU A 546 -20.45 -0.48 4.01
CA GLU A 546 -20.90 -0.24 5.37
C GLU A 546 -22.43 -0.15 5.43
N SER A 547 -23.05 0.65 4.55
CA SER A 547 -24.52 0.77 4.50
C SER A 547 -25.23 -0.50 4.00
N MET A 548 -24.53 -1.41 3.33
CA MET A 548 -25.07 -2.71 2.93
C MET A 548 -25.11 -3.70 4.08
N PHE A 549 -24.17 -3.60 5.03
CA PHE A 549 -23.97 -4.58 6.09
C PHE A 549 -24.17 -4.07 7.52
N ASN A 550 -24.40 -2.77 7.69
CA ASN A 550 -24.76 -2.13 8.96
C ASN A 550 -26.05 -1.32 8.77
N ASP A 551 -26.83 -1.18 9.84
CA ASP A 551 -28.04 -0.34 9.84
C ASP A 551 -27.74 1.14 10.14
N GLU A 552 -26.66 1.41 10.88
CA GLU A 552 -26.20 2.75 11.23
C GLU A 552 -24.69 2.89 10.90
N PRO A 553 -24.19 4.13 10.72
CA PRO A 553 -22.76 4.40 10.53
C PRO A 553 -21.89 3.77 11.61
N ASN A 554 -20.78 3.18 11.19
CA ASN A 554 -19.87 2.43 12.04
C ASN A 554 -18.51 3.11 12.09
N HIS A 555 -18.29 3.86 13.17
CA HIS A 555 -17.07 4.65 13.40
C HIS A 555 -15.92 3.85 14.03
N HIS A 556 -16.00 2.51 14.08
CA HIS A 556 -14.92 1.68 14.61
C HIS A 556 -13.68 1.74 13.72
N LYS A 557 -12.52 1.62 14.37
CA LYS A 557 -11.20 1.67 13.74
C LYS A 557 -10.47 0.35 13.92
N LEU A 558 -9.40 0.14 13.15
CA LEU A 558 -8.62 -1.08 13.27
C LEU A 558 -7.90 -1.16 14.62
N SER A 559 -7.45 -0.02 15.16
CA SER A 559 -6.87 0.04 16.51
C SER A 559 -7.84 -0.35 17.62
N ASP A 560 -9.16 -0.15 17.46
CA ASP A 560 -10.17 -0.53 18.45
C ASP A 560 -10.22 -2.05 18.67
N GLN A 561 -9.88 -2.84 17.66
CA GLN A 561 -9.83 -4.30 17.73
C GLN A 561 -8.76 -4.82 18.70
N ARG A 562 -7.83 -3.98 19.17
CA ARG A 562 -6.91 -4.34 20.27
C ARG A 562 -7.66 -4.80 21.52
N GLN A 563 -8.87 -4.27 21.76
CA GLN A 563 -9.71 -4.70 22.88
C GLN A 563 -10.11 -6.18 22.77
N ALA A 564 -10.21 -6.73 21.56
CA ALA A 564 -10.53 -8.12 21.31
C ALA A 564 -9.34 -9.08 21.46
N VAL A 565 -8.11 -8.57 21.57
CA VAL A 565 -6.90 -9.41 21.61
C VAL A 565 -5.99 -9.13 22.80
N ASN A 566 -6.22 -8.05 23.55
CA ASN A 566 -5.36 -7.62 24.68
C ASN A 566 -5.18 -8.66 25.80
N LEU A 567 -6.11 -9.61 25.98
CA LEU A 567 -6.01 -10.71 26.94
C LEU A 567 -5.64 -12.05 26.27
N GLY A 568 -5.47 -12.09 24.94
CA GLY A 568 -5.29 -13.33 24.17
C GLY A 568 -6.58 -14.15 24.04
N GLN A 569 -7.74 -13.55 24.30
CA GLN A 569 -9.05 -14.23 24.33
C GLN A 569 -9.59 -14.61 22.94
N ASN A 570 -9.19 -13.88 21.89
CA ASN A 570 -9.48 -14.23 20.50
C ASN A 570 -8.15 -14.45 19.74
N PRO A 571 -8.17 -15.13 18.57
CA PRO A 571 -7.04 -15.12 17.64
C PRO A 571 -6.68 -13.68 17.22
N LEU A 572 -5.44 -13.44 16.77
CA LEU A 572 -5.06 -12.14 16.21
C LEU A 572 -5.60 -12.03 14.78
N PRO A 573 -6.36 -10.97 14.43
CA PRO A 573 -6.81 -10.77 13.06
C PRO A 573 -5.67 -10.17 12.23
N ILE A 574 -5.46 -10.73 11.04
CA ILE A 574 -4.51 -10.22 10.06
C ILE A 574 -5.26 -9.96 8.75
N TYR A 575 -5.17 -8.73 8.26
CA TYR A 575 -5.74 -8.31 6.98
C TYR A 575 -4.61 -8.09 5.97
N LEU A 576 -4.88 -8.35 4.69
CA LEU A 576 -3.86 -8.34 3.65
C LEU A 576 -4.32 -7.54 2.43
N ALA A 577 -3.45 -6.65 1.96
CA ALA A 577 -3.58 -5.93 0.69
C ALA A 577 -2.32 -6.10 -0.17
N LEU A 578 -2.41 -5.72 -1.44
CA LEU A 578 -1.27 -5.58 -2.34
C LEU A 578 -1.04 -4.11 -2.66
N ASN A 579 0.21 -3.66 -2.52
CA ASN A 579 0.68 -2.45 -3.16
C ASN A 579 1.00 -2.74 -4.63
N VAL A 580 0.48 -1.91 -5.52
CA VAL A 580 0.72 -1.97 -6.96
C VAL A 580 1.33 -0.64 -7.44
N LYS A 581 1.68 -0.55 -8.72
CA LYS A 581 2.27 0.65 -9.30
C LYS A 581 1.73 0.87 -10.71
N GLU A 582 1.36 2.10 -11.04
CA GLU A 582 1.08 2.50 -12.43
C GLU A 582 2.24 2.09 -13.37
N ARG A 583 1.91 1.79 -14.63
CA ARG A 583 2.86 1.30 -15.66
C ARG A 583 3.40 -0.12 -15.46
N TYR A 584 2.95 -0.84 -14.44
CA TYR A 584 3.30 -2.25 -14.22
C TYR A 584 2.05 -3.12 -14.11
N SER A 585 2.12 -4.34 -14.66
CA SER A 585 1.12 -5.37 -14.37
C SER A 585 1.24 -5.80 -12.91
N THR A 586 0.19 -6.43 -12.37
CA THR A 586 0.29 -7.01 -11.03
C THR A 586 1.31 -8.14 -10.98
N LEU A 587 1.66 -8.80 -12.10
CA LEU A 587 2.73 -9.80 -12.10
C LEU A 587 4.12 -9.18 -12.00
N ASP A 588 4.32 -8.04 -12.67
CA ASP A 588 5.61 -7.36 -12.75
C ASP A 588 5.94 -6.63 -11.45
N PHE A 589 4.93 -6.08 -10.79
CA PHE A 589 5.08 -5.37 -9.53
C PHE A 589 3.89 -5.63 -8.60
N LYS A 590 4.19 -6.27 -7.47
CA LYS A 590 3.31 -6.39 -6.30
C LYS A 590 4.11 -6.43 -5.02
N GLU A 591 3.55 -5.89 -3.95
CA GLU A 591 4.17 -5.99 -2.63
C GLU A 591 3.09 -6.22 -1.56
N TRP A 592 3.30 -7.22 -0.71
CA TRP A 592 2.36 -7.59 0.34
C TRP A 592 2.37 -6.55 1.49
N VAL A 593 1.20 -5.98 1.77
CA VAL A 593 0.98 -5.05 2.87
C VAL A 593 0.07 -5.71 3.90
N GLU A 594 0.62 -5.91 5.10
CA GLU A 594 -0.06 -6.54 6.23
C GLU A 594 -0.68 -5.47 7.13
N PHE A 595 -1.86 -5.75 7.67
CA PHE A 595 -2.51 -4.94 8.69
C PHE A 595 -2.95 -5.81 9.87
N THR A 596 -2.61 -5.36 11.06
CA THR A 596 -3.08 -5.92 12.33
C THR A 596 -3.64 -4.79 13.20
N PRO A 597 -4.32 -5.09 14.33
CA PRO A 597 -4.70 -4.06 15.28
C PRO A 597 -3.51 -3.28 15.84
N TYR A 598 -2.29 -3.79 15.75
CA TYR A 598 -1.09 -3.14 16.28
C TYR A 598 -0.37 -2.29 15.23
N GLU A 599 0.03 -2.90 14.12
CA GLU A 599 0.85 -2.28 13.08
C GLU A 599 0.36 -2.59 11.66
N ALA A 600 0.74 -1.72 10.72
CA ALA A 600 0.59 -1.90 9.28
C ALA A 600 1.96 -1.78 8.60
N GLY A 601 2.25 -2.62 7.61
CA GLY A 601 3.59 -2.58 7.00
C GLY A 601 3.88 -3.56 5.87
N PHE A 602 5.06 -3.41 5.29
CA PHE A 602 5.54 -4.23 4.18
C PHE A 602 6.38 -5.41 4.67
N LEU A 603 5.99 -6.62 4.26
CA LEU A 603 6.72 -7.85 4.60
C LEU A 603 8.15 -7.85 4.03
N LYS A 604 8.26 -7.46 2.76
CA LYS A 604 9.51 -7.43 1.98
C LYS A 604 10.57 -6.53 2.59
N TYR A 605 10.17 -5.39 3.12
CA TYR A 605 11.10 -4.37 3.60
C TYR A 605 11.31 -4.39 5.12
N GLY A 606 10.49 -5.13 5.88
CA GLY A 606 10.55 -5.11 7.34
C GLY A 606 10.28 -3.70 7.88
N ALA A 607 9.28 -3.03 7.33
CA ALA A 607 8.97 -1.63 7.64
C ALA A 607 7.50 -1.50 8.03
N PHE A 608 7.27 -1.10 9.28
CA PHE A 608 5.95 -1.09 9.91
C PHE A 608 5.71 0.23 10.63
N ILE A 609 4.46 0.67 10.65
CA ILE A 609 3.99 1.83 11.41
C ILE A 609 2.86 1.40 12.34
N ASN A 610 2.65 2.16 13.41
CA ASN A 610 1.43 2.03 14.21
C ASN A 610 0.20 2.21 13.32
N VAL A 611 -0.80 1.36 13.49
CA VAL A 611 -1.97 1.34 12.59
C VAL A 611 -2.74 2.66 12.58
N GLU A 612 -2.73 3.41 13.71
CA GLU A 612 -3.37 4.72 13.81
C GLU A 612 -2.72 5.78 12.91
N HIS A 613 -1.49 5.55 12.46
CA HIS A 613 -0.76 6.46 11.59
C HIS A 613 -0.92 6.09 10.11
N PHE A 614 -1.59 4.98 9.79
CA PHE A 614 -1.81 4.59 8.40
C PHE A 614 -2.62 5.63 7.64
N GLY A 615 -2.09 6.06 6.48
CA GLY A 615 -2.62 7.16 5.67
C GLY A 615 -2.02 8.54 6.00
N SER A 616 -1.30 8.68 7.11
CA SER A 616 -0.56 9.91 7.45
C SER A 616 0.65 10.13 6.56
N GLU A 617 1.20 11.36 6.58
CA GLU A 617 2.38 11.70 5.80
C GLU A 617 3.66 11.38 6.59
N PHE A 618 4.60 10.69 5.94
CA PHE A 618 5.92 10.41 6.49
C PHE A 618 7.01 10.89 5.54
N TYR A 619 8.20 11.10 6.09
CA TYR A 619 9.42 11.33 5.33
C TYR A 619 10.61 10.75 6.09
N MET A 620 11.41 9.90 5.43
CA MET A 620 12.55 9.19 6.04
C MET A 620 12.17 8.42 7.33
N GLY A 621 10.95 7.89 7.41
CA GLY A 621 10.47 7.16 8.58
C GLY A 621 10.05 8.00 9.78
N HIS A 622 10.00 9.33 9.63
CA HIS A 622 9.43 10.25 10.61
C HIS A 622 8.02 10.68 10.19
N LEU A 623 7.11 10.77 11.15
CA LEU A 623 5.75 11.26 10.95
C LEU A 623 5.76 12.78 10.83
N THR A 624 5.50 13.29 9.64
CA THR A 624 5.56 14.74 9.37
C THR A 624 4.21 15.41 9.58
N LYS A 625 3.13 14.72 9.23
CA LYS A 625 1.77 15.19 9.45
C LYS A 625 0.85 14.01 9.76
N LYS A 626 0.31 14.04 10.98
CA LYS A 626 -0.66 13.05 11.46
C LYS A 626 -2.06 13.35 10.92
N LEU A 627 -2.66 12.38 10.25
CA LEU A 627 -4.08 12.38 9.91
C LEU A 627 -4.88 11.61 10.98
N PRO A 628 -6.20 11.85 11.12
CA PRO A 628 -7.06 11.01 11.95
C PRO A 628 -7.07 9.58 11.42
N GLU A 629 -6.97 8.56 12.27
CA GLU A 629 -7.06 7.16 11.83
C GLU A 629 -8.33 6.90 11.00
N SER A 630 -8.17 6.23 9.86
CA SER A 630 -9.29 5.88 8.98
C SER A 630 -10.22 4.86 9.65
N GLU A 631 -11.52 5.09 9.53
CA GLU A 631 -12.56 4.15 9.95
C GLU A 631 -12.48 2.85 9.14
N LEU A 632 -12.92 1.74 9.74
CA LEU A 632 -12.82 0.41 9.15
C LEU A 632 -13.56 0.28 7.82
N CYS A 633 -14.61 1.06 7.57
CA CYS A 633 -15.33 1.03 6.30
C CYS A 633 -14.44 1.39 5.10
N TYR A 634 -13.51 2.35 5.26
CA TYR A 634 -12.55 2.70 4.20
C TYR A 634 -11.55 1.57 3.96
N MET A 635 -11.10 0.91 5.03
CA MET A 635 -10.28 -0.30 4.90
C MET A 635 -11.04 -1.46 4.26
N GLN A 636 -12.32 -1.67 4.58
CA GLN A 636 -13.19 -2.65 3.92
C GLN A 636 -13.28 -2.37 2.43
N GLY A 637 -13.49 -1.11 2.05
CA GLY A 637 -13.49 -0.67 0.66
C GLY A 637 -12.19 -1.04 -0.06
N MET A 638 -11.04 -0.74 0.56
CA MET A 638 -9.71 -1.06 0.03
C MET A 638 -9.45 -2.56 -0.08
N LEU A 639 -9.74 -3.31 0.98
CA LEU A 639 -9.52 -4.76 1.04
C LEU A 639 -10.45 -5.56 0.11
N SER A 640 -11.53 -4.96 -0.39
CA SER A 640 -12.52 -5.60 -1.27
C SER A 640 -12.71 -4.86 -2.61
N ASN A 641 -11.69 -4.14 -3.07
CA ASN A 641 -11.73 -3.41 -4.33
C ASN A 641 -11.50 -4.28 -5.58
N ILE A 642 -12.19 -5.43 -5.67
CA ILE A 642 -12.05 -6.42 -6.76
C ILE A 642 -12.40 -5.91 -8.18
N TYR A 643 -12.67 -4.61 -8.36
CA TYR A 643 -12.87 -3.96 -9.66
C TYR A 643 -11.69 -3.07 -10.12
N SER A 644 -10.59 -3.01 -9.37
CA SER A 644 -9.35 -2.28 -9.65
C SER A 644 -8.41 -2.90 -10.70
N GLN A 645 -8.90 -3.82 -11.55
CA GLN A 645 -8.08 -4.52 -12.57
C GLN A 645 -7.65 -3.59 -13.69
N SER A 646 -6.39 -3.71 -14.13
CA SER A 646 -5.95 -3.16 -15.41
C SER A 646 -6.35 -4.08 -16.57
N LEU A 647 -6.29 -3.57 -17.80
CA LEU A 647 -6.55 -4.37 -19.00
C LEU A 647 -5.53 -5.52 -19.14
N LEU A 648 -4.28 -5.29 -18.75
CA LEU A 648 -3.22 -6.29 -18.79
C LEU A 648 -3.46 -7.43 -17.79
N ASP A 649 -3.95 -7.11 -16.58
CA ASP A 649 -4.33 -8.13 -15.58
C ASP A 649 -5.46 -9.04 -16.10
N ALA A 650 -6.45 -8.46 -16.80
CA ALA A 650 -7.56 -9.21 -17.39
C ALA A 650 -7.12 -10.14 -18.53
N LEU A 651 -6.15 -9.72 -19.34
CA LEU A 651 -5.57 -10.54 -20.42
C LEU A 651 -4.76 -11.72 -19.87
N TYR A 652 -4.04 -11.51 -18.78
CA TYR A 652 -3.31 -12.59 -18.09
C TYR A 652 -4.27 -13.65 -17.52
N LEU A 653 -5.33 -13.24 -16.84
CA LEU A 653 -6.36 -14.17 -16.33
C LEU A 653 -7.07 -14.94 -17.45
N ALA A 654 -6.98 -14.47 -18.70
CA ALA A 654 -7.49 -15.13 -19.90
C ALA A 654 -6.46 -16.02 -20.61
N ASP A 655 -5.32 -16.35 -19.96
CA ASP A 655 -4.25 -17.20 -20.48
C ASP A 655 -3.60 -16.68 -21.79
N CYS A 656 -3.63 -15.36 -22.03
CA CYS A 656 -2.92 -14.76 -23.15
C CYS A 656 -1.41 -14.67 -22.84
N SER A 657 -0.53 -15.04 -23.79
CA SER A 657 0.91 -14.98 -23.56
C SER A 657 1.38 -13.53 -23.36
N GLU A 658 1.94 -13.23 -22.20
CA GLU A 658 2.52 -11.91 -21.91
C GLU A 658 3.72 -11.56 -22.79
N ASP A 659 4.44 -12.56 -23.32
CA ASP A 659 5.59 -12.39 -24.22
C ASP A 659 5.29 -11.50 -25.43
N PHE A 660 4.04 -11.52 -25.90
CA PHE A 660 3.59 -10.61 -26.94
C PHE A 660 3.65 -9.17 -26.44
N TRP A 661 2.98 -8.85 -25.33
CA TRP A 661 2.89 -7.49 -24.82
C TRP A 661 4.23 -6.97 -24.32
N HIS A 662 5.00 -7.76 -23.56
CA HIS A 662 6.32 -7.38 -23.05
C HIS A 662 7.29 -6.97 -24.16
N ARG A 663 7.22 -7.61 -25.33
CA ARG A 663 8.07 -7.26 -26.48
C ARG A 663 7.76 -5.88 -27.09
N TRP A 664 6.56 -5.36 -26.87
CA TRP A 664 6.09 -4.08 -27.41
C TRP A 664 5.96 -2.98 -26.34
N THR A 665 5.98 -3.31 -25.04
CA THR A 665 5.68 -2.35 -23.95
C THR A 665 6.81 -2.18 -22.93
N ARG A 666 7.86 -3.01 -22.94
CA ARG A 666 9.02 -2.85 -22.05
C ARG A 666 10.20 -2.21 -22.75
N ASP A 667 10.94 -1.43 -21.98
CA ASP A 667 12.26 -0.94 -22.38
C ASP A 667 13.25 -2.11 -22.50
N ARG A 668 14.23 -1.97 -23.39
CA ARG A 668 15.26 -2.99 -23.57
C ARG A 668 16.37 -2.77 -22.55
N VAL A 669 16.60 -3.77 -21.72
CA VAL A 669 17.70 -3.80 -20.75
C VAL A 669 18.68 -4.88 -21.15
N VAL A 670 19.96 -4.52 -21.28
CA VAL A 670 21.05 -5.44 -21.64
C VAL A 670 22.18 -5.29 -20.62
N ASP A 671 22.68 -6.40 -20.09
CA ASP A 671 23.89 -6.42 -19.29
C ASP A 671 25.11 -6.34 -20.22
N ILE A 672 25.96 -5.32 -20.05
CA ILE A 672 27.04 -5.00 -21.03
C ILE A 672 28.37 -5.68 -20.66
N GLU A 673 28.51 -6.20 -19.44
CA GLU A 673 29.79 -6.67 -18.89
C GLU A 673 30.16 -8.14 -19.21
N ASP A 674 29.50 -8.78 -20.18
CA ASP A 674 29.72 -10.20 -20.50
C ASP A 674 30.87 -10.48 -21.49
N GLY A 675 31.68 -9.48 -21.87
CA GLY A 675 32.71 -9.61 -22.92
C GLY A 675 34.18 -9.54 -22.50
N THR A 676 34.56 -8.93 -21.37
CA THR A 676 35.96 -8.50 -21.16
C THR A 676 36.45 -8.60 -19.71
N LEU A 677 36.62 -9.83 -19.18
CA LEU A 677 37.64 -10.24 -18.17
C LEU A 677 37.33 -11.66 -17.63
N PRO A 678 38.33 -12.50 -17.27
CA PRO A 678 38.08 -13.80 -16.63
C PRO A 678 37.40 -13.61 -15.27
N SER A 679 36.31 -14.35 -15.05
CA SER A 679 35.43 -14.31 -13.88
C SER A 679 36.17 -14.49 -12.54
N MET A 680 36.43 -13.39 -11.84
CA MET A 680 36.47 -13.42 -10.37
C MET A 680 35.04 -13.64 -9.86
N PRO A 681 34.82 -14.34 -8.73
CA PRO A 681 33.49 -14.43 -8.13
C PRO A 681 32.98 -13.01 -7.86
N ARG A 682 31.95 -12.56 -8.60
CA ARG A 682 31.29 -11.28 -8.35
C ARG A 682 30.69 -11.34 -6.95
N ARG A 683 30.89 -10.29 -6.13
CA ARG A 683 30.22 -10.19 -4.84
C ARG A 683 28.70 -10.10 -5.08
N PRO A 684 27.84 -10.82 -4.33
CA PRO A 684 26.40 -10.91 -4.63
C PRO A 684 25.65 -9.57 -4.53
N ASP A 685 26.16 -8.63 -3.73
CA ASP A 685 25.64 -7.28 -3.52
C ASP A 685 25.90 -6.34 -4.70
N VAL A 686 26.90 -6.61 -5.53
CA VAL A 686 27.31 -5.74 -6.65
C VAL A 686 26.46 -6.02 -7.90
N GLN A 687 25.77 -5.00 -8.40
CA GLN A 687 24.95 -5.10 -9.59
C GLN A 687 25.79 -4.99 -10.88
N PRO A 688 25.46 -5.78 -11.92
CA PRO A 688 26.10 -5.65 -13.22
C PRO A 688 25.77 -4.29 -13.85
N THR A 689 26.70 -3.76 -14.65
CA THR A 689 26.43 -2.56 -15.43
C THR A 689 25.39 -2.87 -16.52
N ARG A 690 24.31 -2.09 -16.54
CA ARG A 690 23.19 -2.28 -17.47
C ARG A 690 23.05 -1.12 -18.45
N LEU A 691 22.76 -1.45 -19.70
CA LEU A 691 22.26 -0.51 -20.71
C LEU A 691 20.74 -0.52 -20.70
N PHE A 692 20.15 0.66 -20.63
CA PHE A 692 18.74 0.87 -20.85
C PHE A 692 18.55 1.64 -22.16
N THR A 693 17.72 1.09 -23.06
CA THR A 693 17.28 1.78 -24.28
C THR A 693 15.77 1.98 -24.21
N PRO A 694 15.28 3.23 -24.21
CA PRO A 694 13.86 3.51 -24.11
C PRO A 694 13.09 2.90 -25.29
N SER A 695 11.92 2.34 -25.00
CA SER A 695 10.91 2.02 -26.01
C SER A 695 10.23 3.34 -26.41
N GLY A 696 10.24 3.74 -27.69
CA GLY A 696 9.88 5.09 -28.13
C GLY A 696 8.50 5.64 -27.67
N SER A 697 8.22 6.91 -27.92
CA SER A 697 7.05 7.62 -27.34
C SER A 697 5.67 6.97 -27.55
N LEU A 698 5.46 6.23 -28.65
CA LEU A 698 4.19 5.52 -28.91
C LEU A 698 4.00 4.29 -28.01
N THR A 699 5.09 3.59 -27.63
CA THR A 699 5.00 2.42 -26.75
C THR A 699 4.72 2.82 -25.31
N ASP A 700 5.24 3.96 -24.86
CA ASP A 700 4.90 4.54 -23.55
C ASP A 700 3.41 4.85 -23.42
N VAL A 701 2.81 5.48 -24.44
CA VAL A 701 1.37 5.78 -24.44
C VAL A 701 0.54 4.49 -24.44
N LEU A 702 0.93 3.48 -25.21
CA LEU A 702 0.26 2.18 -25.19
C LEU A 702 0.36 1.51 -23.82
N ARG A 703 1.54 1.57 -23.19
CA ARG A 703 1.78 1.03 -21.86
C ARG A 703 0.89 1.72 -20.82
N ASP A 704 0.82 3.04 -20.85
CA ASP A 704 -0.04 3.83 -19.97
C ASP A 704 -1.50 3.38 -20.12
N VAL A 705 -1.98 3.19 -21.35
CA VAL A 705 -3.37 2.75 -21.60
C VAL A 705 -3.64 1.33 -21.09
N VAL A 706 -2.76 0.36 -21.33
CA VAL A 706 -3.02 -1.06 -20.96
C VAL A 706 -2.80 -1.35 -19.48
N THR A 707 -2.00 -0.54 -18.79
CA THR A 707 -1.73 -0.67 -17.35
C THR A 707 -2.57 0.27 -16.48
N MET A 708 -3.36 1.16 -17.09
CA MET A 708 -4.19 2.12 -16.35
C MET A 708 -5.18 1.40 -15.43
N ARG A 709 -5.20 1.81 -14.16
CA ARG A 709 -6.16 1.35 -13.15
C ARG A 709 -7.15 2.49 -12.89
N PRO A 710 -8.38 2.43 -13.41
CA PRO A 710 -9.32 3.54 -13.32
C PRO A 710 -9.80 3.80 -11.89
N ILE A 711 -9.69 2.78 -11.02
CA ILE A 711 -10.19 2.73 -9.65
C ILE A 711 -9.10 2.05 -8.81
N VAL A 712 -8.43 2.77 -7.90
CA VAL A 712 -7.48 2.20 -6.92
C VAL A 712 -7.55 3.03 -5.63
N ALA A 713 -7.24 2.42 -4.49
CA ALA A 713 -7.19 3.14 -3.21
C ALA A 713 -5.83 3.81 -3.04
N GLU A 714 -5.81 5.07 -2.62
CA GLU A 714 -4.58 5.84 -2.47
C GLU A 714 -4.38 6.29 -1.01
N TYR A 715 -3.25 5.92 -0.42
CA TYR A 715 -2.90 6.29 0.97
C TYR A 715 -1.49 6.88 1.03
N GLY A 716 -1.23 7.80 1.96
CA GLY A 716 0.11 8.38 2.14
C GLY A 716 1.17 7.29 2.29
N ASN A 717 2.25 7.39 1.50
CA ASN A 717 3.32 6.40 1.51
C ASN A 717 4.24 6.61 2.70
N PHE A 718 4.08 5.76 3.72
CA PHE A 718 4.88 5.86 4.93
C PHE A 718 6.38 5.52 4.72
N MET A 719 6.73 4.96 3.56
CA MET A 719 8.11 4.66 3.16
C MET A 719 8.79 5.83 2.45
N ARG A 720 8.09 6.96 2.24
CA ARG A 720 8.56 8.07 1.41
C ARG A 720 9.94 8.55 1.81
N GLY A 721 10.84 8.59 0.83
CA GLY A 721 12.20 9.07 0.96
C GLY A 721 13.22 8.02 1.40
N LEU A 722 12.82 6.93 2.06
CA LEU A 722 13.77 5.91 2.51
C LEU A 722 14.60 5.36 1.35
N GLN A 723 15.87 5.06 1.64
CA GLN A 723 16.81 4.56 0.64
C GLN A 723 17.12 3.09 0.89
N VAL A 724 17.42 2.33 -0.15
CA VAL A 724 17.81 0.92 0.01
C VAL A 724 19.28 0.79 0.44
N ASN A 725 19.54 -0.15 1.33
CA ASN A 725 20.88 -0.50 1.82
C ASN A 725 21.72 -1.12 0.70
N ASP A 726 23.04 -0.91 0.68
CA ASP A 726 23.94 -1.47 -0.34
C ASP A 726 23.87 -3.01 -0.44
N LYS A 727 23.59 -3.69 0.68
CA LYS A 727 23.55 -5.15 0.78
C LYS A 727 22.14 -5.73 0.89
N TYR A 728 21.12 -4.98 0.50
CA TYR A 728 19.72 -5.42 0.63
C TYR A 728 19.42 -6.75 -0.08
N LEU A 729 20.11 -7.06 -1.18
CA LEU A 729 19.97 -8.32 -1.91
C LEU A 729 20.53 -9.54 -1.17
N GLU A 730 21.44 -9.33 -0.21
CA GLU A 730 21.98 -10.40 0.65
C GLU A 730 21.04 -10.70 1.83
N ASN A 731 20.04 -9.86 2.07
CA ASN A 731 19.11 -10.05 3.18
C ASN A 731 18.10 -11.15 2.83
N ASP A 732 18.13 -12.26 3.57
CA ASP A 732 17.23 -13.41 3.37
C ASP A 732 15.75 -13.01 3.41
N ARG A 733 15.37 -12.04 4.24
CA ARG A 733 13.96 -11.61 4.39
C ARG A 733 13.49 -10.75 3.23
N PHE A 734 14.36 -9.89 2.69
CA PHE A 734 14.07 -9.21 1.44
C PHE A 734 13.95 -10.21 0.30
N SER A 735 14.92 -11.11 0.18
CA SER A 735 14.99 -12.14 -0.87
C SER A 735 13.78 -13.05 -0.88
N MET A 736 13.24 -13.39 0.30
CA MET A 736 12.02 -14.19 0.44
C MET A 736 10.78 -13.57 -0.24
N TRP A 737 10.75 -12.25 -0.39
CA TRP A 737 9.63 -11.51 -0.98
C TRP A 737 10.06 -10.72 -2.22
N LYS A 738 11.18 -11.13 -2.84
CA LYS A 738 11.78 -10.50 -4.02
C LYS A 738 11.05 -10.97 -5.28
N ASP A 739 9.84 -10.48 -5.47
CA ASP A 739 8.96 -10.88 -6.57
C ASP A 739 8.51 -9.70 -7.45
N THR A 740 9.40 -8.73 -7.66
CA THR A 740 9.15 -7.65 -8.62
C THR A 740 10.31 -7.46 -9.57
N VAL A 741 10.02 -7.01 -10.79
CA VAL A 741 11.05 -6.65 -11.78
C VAL A 741 11.91 -5.48 -11.28
N LEU A 742 11.38 -4.64 -10.38
CA LEU A 742 12.06 -3.48 -9.82
C LEU A 742 13.05 -3.81 -8.71
N ASP A 743 13.05 -5.05 -8.20
CA ASP A 743 13.89 -5.43 -7.06
C ASP A 743 15.38 -5.39 -7.38
N ASN A 744 15.73 -5.44 -8.65
CA ASN A 744 17.10 -5.31 -9.14
C ASN A 744 17.42 -3.88 -9.61
N PHE A 745 16.53 -2.90 -9.41
CA PHE A 745 16.71 -1.51 -9.83
C PHE A 745 16.56 -0.57 -8.61
N PRO A 746 17.60 -0.43 -7.78
CA PRO A 746 17.52 0.29 -6.50
C PRO A 746 17.12 1.76 -6.66
N ASN A 747 17.52 2.44 -7.74
CA ASN A 747 17.05 3.79 -8.03
C ASN A 747 15.52 3.85 -8.19
N LYS A 748 14.90 2.83 -8.80
CA LYS A 748 13.44 2.72 -8.94
C LYS A 748 12.72 2.33 -7.65
N LEU A 749 13.40 1.64 -6.74
CA LEU A 749 12.90 1.38 -5.39
C LEU A 749 12.97 2.63 -4.50
N ASN A 750 14.04 3.42 -4.65
CA ASN A 750 14.21 4.72 -3.96
C ASN A 750 13.24 5.79 -4.48
N GLU A 751 12.75 5.66 -5.73
CA GLU A 751 11.66 6.46 -6.28
C GLU A 751 10.32 6.05 -5.62
N THR A 752 10.17 6.37 -4.34
CA THR A 752 8.94 6.16 -3.58
C THR A 752 7.92 7.24 -3.94
N PRO A 753 6.77 6.89 -4.56
CA PRO A 753 5.71 7.85 -4.83
C PRO A 753 5.12 8.40 -3.53
N GLU A 754 4.44 9.54 -3.61
CA GLU A 754 3.77 10.17 -2.48
C GLU A 754 2.67 9.30 -1.88
N TYR A 755 1.99 8.53 -2.72
CA TYR A 755 0.89 7.65 -2.34
C TYR A 755 1.19 6.19 -2.68
N LEU A 756 0.75 5.29 -1.82
CA LEU A 756 0.63 3.86 -2.09
C LEU A 756 -0.67 3.61 -2.84
N GLU A 757 -0.62 2.72 -3.82
CA GLU A 757 -1.78 2.24 -4.56
C GLU A 757 -2.14 0.85 -4.05
N LEU A 758 -3.20 0.74 -3.25
CA LEU A 758 -3.57 -0.50 -2.58
C LEU A 758 -4.75 -1.21 -3.24
N THR A 759 -4.64 -2.53 -3.37
CA THR A 759 -5.62 -3.36 -4.03
C THR A 759 -5.87 -4.71 -3.35
N ASP A 760 -7.01 -5.32 -3.64
CA ASP A 760 -7.43 -6.62 -3.16
C ASP A 760 -6.47 -7.72 -3.65
N THR A 761 -5.96 -8.51 -2.71
CA THR A 761 -5.01 -9.61 -3.00
C THR A 761 -5.60 -10.69 -3.90
N ALA A 762 -6.94 -10.82 -3.93
CA ALA A 762 -7.65 -11.78 -4.78
C ALA A 762 -7.38 -11.59 -6.28
N PHE A 763 -6.83 -10.45 -6.70
CA PHE A 763 -6.40 -10.20 -8.07
C PHE A 763 -5.19 -11.00 -8.53
N PHE A 764 -4.28 -11.30 -7.61
CA PHE A 764 -3.03 -11.97 -7.95
C PHE A 764 -3.11 -13.45 -7.59
N ILE A 765 -3.14 -13.73 -6.29
CA ILE A 765 -3.33 -15.08 -5.75
C ILE A 765 -4.37 -14.98 -4.65
N ASN A 766 -5.44 -15.74 -4.79
CA ASN A 766 -6.53 -15.74 -3.83
C ASN A 766 -6.13 -16.48 -2.53
N THR A 767 -5.28 -15.85 -1.71
CA THR A 767 -4.75 -16.41 -0.46
C THR A 767 -4.38 -15.32 0.55
N SER A 768 -4.67 -15.55 1.83
CA SER A 768 -4.26 -14.69 2.95
C SER A 768 -3.04 -15.23 3.71
N CYS A 769 -2.37 -16.24 3.15
CA CYS A 769 -1.27 -16.94 3.81
C CYS A 769 0.07 -16.18 3.93
N PRO A 770 0.46 -15.21 3.08
CA PRO A 770 1.80 -14.61 3.13
C PRO A 770 2.23 -14.08 4.50
N PRO A 771 1.39 -13.32 5.25
CA PRO A 771 1.70 -12.92 6.62
C PRO A 771 2.00 -14.08 7.58
N LEU A 772 1.33 -15.22 7.41
CA LEU A 772 1.48 -16.40 8.29
C LEU A 772 2.77 -17.17 8.01
N LEU A 773 3.32 -17.04 6.81
CA LEU A 773 4.57 -17.71 6.41
C LEU A 773 5.81 -16.91 6.80
N ARG A 774 5.66 -15.72 7.42
CA ARG A 774 6.77 -14.99 8.06
C ARG A 774 7.52 -15.94 9.02
N PRO A 775 8.84 -16.12 8.87
CA PRO A 775 9.62 -16.99 9.75
C PRO A 775 9.48 -16.64 11.24
N GLU A 776 9.20 -15.38 11.54
CA GLU A 776 9.08 -14.83 12.89
C GLU A 776 7.83 -15.32 13.62
N ARG A 777 6.73 -15.63 12.89
CA ARG A 777 5.48 -16.14 13.50
C ARG A 777 5.54 -17.62 13.82
N LYS A 778 6.45 -18.38 13.18
CA LYS A 778 6.68 -19.82 13.44
C LYS A 778 5.37 -20.62 13.45
N VAL A 779 4.50 -20.39 12.47
CA VAL A 779 3.23 -21.11 12.35
C VAL A 779 3.50 -22.59 12.09
N ASP A 780 2.91 -23.46 12.92
CA ASP A 780 3.13 -24.91 12.89
C ASP A 780 2.03 -25.65 12.10
N LEU A 781 0.80 -25.12 12.11
CA LEU A 781 -0.36 -25.68 11.42
C LEU A 781 -1.22 -24.57 10.81
N ILE A 782 -1.60 -24.73 9.54
CA ILE A 782 -2.50 -23.84 8.81
C ILE A 782 -3.77 -24.59 8.44
N LEU A 783 -4.92 -24.09 8.90
CA LEU A 783 -6.24 -24.46 8.40
C LEU A 783 -6.56 -23.54 7.21
N HIS A 784 -6.43 -24.08 6.01
CA HIS A 784 -6.72 -23.38 4.76
C HIS A 784 -8.19 -23.58 4.39
N LEU A 785 -8.98 -22.55 4.66
CA LEU A 785 -10.41 -22.53 4.37
C LEU A 785 -10.65 -21.81 3.04
N ASN A 786 -10.84 -22.59 1.98
CA ASN A 786 -10.99 -22.04 0.64
C ASN A 786 -12.47 -21.79 0.34
N TYR A 787 -12.80 -20.55 -0.03
CA TYR A 787 -14.14 -20.07 -0.39
C TYR A 787 -14.21 -19.52 -1.82
N SER A 788 -13.20 -19.84 -2.64
CA SER A 788 -13.12 -19.39 -4.03
C SER A 788 -14.33 -19.83 -4.84
N GLY A 789 -14.70 -19.03 -5.84
CA GLY A 789 -15.71 -19.42 -6.83
C GLY A 789 -15.04 -20.18 -7.95
N GLY A 790 -15.71 -21.18 -8.52
CA GLY A 790 -15.15 -21.99 -9.60
C GLY A 790 -14.14 -23.01 -9.09
N SER A 791 -12.93 -23.02 -9.68
CA SER A 791 -11.91 -24.02 -9.37
C SER A 791 -11.46 -23.90 -7.92
N GLN A 792 -11.69 -24.96 -7.15
CA GLN A 792 -11.26 -25.03 -5.76
C GLN A 792 -9.75 -25.26 -5.65
N ALA A 793 -9.14 -26.04 -6.55
CA ALA A 793 -7.70 -26.34 -6.48
C ALA A 793 -6.80 -25.18 -6.96
N LEU A 794 -7.28 -24.35 -7.88
CA LEU A 794 -6.44 -23.33 -8.54
C LEU A 794 -5.75 -22.34 -7.57
N PRO A 795 -6.43 -21.74 -6.57
CA PRO A 795 -5.76 -20.87 -5.59
C PRO A 795 -4.63 -21.56 -4.84
N LEU A 796 -4.81 -22.84 -4.49
CA LEU A 796 -3.81 -23.63 -3.79
C LEU A 796 -2.63 -23.95 -4.71
N ASP A 797 -2.88 -24.30 -5.97
CA ASP A 797 -1.84 -24.56 -6.97
C ASP A 797 -0.99 -23.29 -7.24
N LEU A 798 -1.64 -22.14 -7.43
CA LEU A 798 -0.97 -20.86 -7.64
C LEU A 798 -0.13 -20.44 -6.42
N ALA A 799 -0.69 -20.55 -5.21
CA ALA A 799 0.04 -20.24 -3.99
C ALA A 799 1.24 -21.17 -3.79
N THR A 800 1.08 -22.48 -4.01
CA THR A 800 2.17 -23.46 -3.90
C THR A 800 3.29 -23.18 -4.89
N LYS A 801 2.94 -22.86 -6.15
CA LYS A 801 3.90 -22.48 -7.19
C LYS A 801 4.67 -21.22 -6.78
N TYR A 802 3.96 -20.19 -6.35
CA TYR A 802 4.56 -18.93 -5.88
C TYR A 802 5.53 -19.17 -4.71
N TYR A 803 5.13 -19.93 -3.69
CA TYR A 803 6.01 -20.19 -2.54
C TYR A 803 7.25 -21.00 -2.93
N ALA A 804 7.11 -21.95 -3.85
CA ALA A 804 8.26 -22.70 -4.36
C ALA A 804 9.24 -21.81 -5.15
N GLU A 805 8.73 -20.93 -6.03
CA GLU A 805 9.55 -19.99 -6.81
C GLU A 805 10.30 -18.98 -5.90
N GLN A 806 9.67 -18.58 -4.80
CA GLN A 806 10.27 -17.67 -3.81
C GLN A 806 11.14 -18.37 -2.75
N GLY A 807 11.22 -19.71 -2.76
CA GLY A 807 11.94 -20.48 -1.73
C GLY A 807 11.32 -20.41 -0.33
N ILE A 808 10.02 -20.07 -0.24
CA ILE A 808 9.28 -19.99 1.01
C ILE A 808 8.91 -21.41 1.48
N PRO A 809 9.27 -21.82 2.71
CA PRO A 809 8.92 -23.14 3.22
C PRO A 809 7.40 -23.38 3.25
N PHE A 810 6.94 -24.30 2.40
CA PHE A 810 5.53 -24.69 2.31
C PHE A 810 5.44 -26.22 2.13
N PRO A 811 4.39 -26.90 2.63
CA PRO A 811 4.27 -28.34 2.45
C PRO A 811 4.09 -28.73 0.99
N LYS A 812 4.52 -29.96 0.66
CA LYS A 812 4.34 -30.52 -0.68
C LYS A 812 2.87 -30.87 -0.88
N VAL A 813 2.18 -30.05 -1.68
CA VAL A 813 0.77 -30.23 -2.02
C VAL A 813 0.64 -31.07 -3.28
N VAL A 814 0.04 -32.25 -3.17
CA VAL A 814 -0.23 -33.14 -4.32
C VAL A 814 -1.67 -33.60 -4.24
N LEU A 815 -2.50 -33.11 -5.17
CA LEU A 815 -3.84 -33.61 -5.44
C LEU A 815 -3.76 -34.53 -6.66
N THR A 816 -4.29 -35.76 -6.55
CA THR A 816 -4.32 -36.71 -7.67
C THR A 816 -5.32 -36.26 -8.74
N ASP A 817 -5.22 -36.80 -9.96
CA ASP A 817 -6.19 -36.50 -11.02
C ASP A 817 -7.62 -36.90 -10.63
N GLU A 818 -7.76 -37.97 -9.83
CA GLU A 818 -9.06 -38.37 -9.28
C GLU A 818 -9.55 -37.41 -8.19
N ASP A 819 -8.68 -36.92 -7.32
CA ASP A 819 -9.05 -35.85 -6.37
C ASP A 819 -9.52 -34.60 -7.09
N ARG A 820 -8.88 -34.23 -8.20
CA ARG A 820 -9.24 -33.05 -8.99
C ARG A 820 -10.60 -33.18 -9.67
N LYS A 821 -10.99 -34.40 -10.06
CA LYS A 821 -12.34 -34.68 -10.59
C LYS A 821 -13.39 -34.71 -9.48
N HIS A 822 -13.02 -35.23 -8.30
CA HIS A 822 -13.92 -35.50 -7.18
C HIS A 822 -13.28 -35.05 -5.86
N LEU A 823 -13.28 -33.73 -5.66
CA LEU A 823 -12.71 -33.13 -4.45
C LEU A 823 -13.53 -33.50 -3.21
N LYS A 824 -12.83 -33.93 -2.17
CA LYS A 824 -13.37 -34.22 -0.83
C LYS A 824 -13.34 -32.97 0.05
N GLU A 825 -14.02 -33.01 1.19
CA GLU A 825 -14.13 -31.86 2.09
C GLU A 825 -12.82 -31.47 2.79
N CYS A 826 -11.84 -32.38 2.91
CA CYS A 826 -10.60 -32.12 3.64
C CYS A 826 -9.40 -32.93 3.13
N TYR A 827 -8.23 -32.28 3.08
CA TYR A 827 -6.95 -32.87 2.72
C TYR A 827 -5.87 -32.47 3.72
N LEU A 828 -5.06 -33.44 4.18
CA LEU A 828 -3.93 -33.22 5.08
C LEU A 828 -2.61 -33.30 4.30
N PHE A 829 -1.83 -32.22 4.32
CA PHE A 829 -0.48 -32.15 3.79
C PHE A 829 0.50 -31.88 4.92
N ASP A 830 1.16 -32.94 5.40
CA ASP A 830 2.13 -32.90 6.48
C ASP A 830 3.57 -33.14 6.01
N LYS A 831 3.78 -33.47 4.74
CA LYS A 831 5.12 -33.71 4.17
C LYS A 831 5.70 -32.42 3.63
N ALA A 832 6.90 -32.07 4.07
CA ALA A 832 7.66 -30.94 3.56
C ALA A 832 9.15 -31.28 3.48
N GLU A 833 9.87 -30.59 2.59
CA GLU A 833 11.33 -30.72 2.45
C GLU A 833 12.07 -30.06 3.63
N SER A 834 11.47 -29.01 4.20
CA SER A 834 12.01 -28.28 5.35
C SER A 834 11.17 -28.53 6.60
N PRO A 835 11.79 -28.78 7.77
CA PRO A 835 11.06 -28.89 9.04
C PRO A 835 10.44 -27.54 9.49
N LYS A 836 10.80 -26.43 8.82
CA LYS A 836 10.23 -25.10 9.05
C LYS A 836 8.87 -24.90 8.37
N ALA A 837 8.49 -25.78 7.45
CA ALA A 837 7.21 -25.65 6.75
C ALA A 837 6.04 -26.09 7.67
N PRO A 838 4.92 -25.36 7.64
CA PRO A 838 3.75 -25.70 8.42
C PRO A 838 3.10 -26.99 7.90
N ILE A 839 2.34 -27.66 8.77
CA ILE A 839 1.34 -28.64 8.34
C ILE A 839 0.19 -27.85 7.70
N LEU A 840 -0.36 -28.33 6.59
CA LEU A 840 -1.50 -27.70 5.92
C LEU A 840 -2.70 -28.64 5.93
N LEU A 841 -3.82 -28.15 6.47
CA LEU A 841 -5.12 -28.81 6.41
C LEU A 841 -6.02 -28.00 5.49
N TYR A 842 -6.27 -28.53 4.30
CA TYR A 842 -6.96 -27.84 3.22
C TYR A 842 -8.43 -28.25 3.12
N PHE A 843 -9.32 -27.27 3.19
CA PHE A 843 -10.77 -27.40 3.08
C PHE A 843 -11.26 -26.67 1.81
N PRO A 844 -11.45 -27.39 0.69
CA PRO A 844 -12.12 -26.81 -0.48
C PRO A 844 -13.62 -26.57 -0.20
N LEU A 845 -14.21 -25.56 -0.83
CA LEU A 845 -15.66 -25.34 -0.78
C LEU A 845 -16.35 -26.32 -1.74
N VAL A 846 -16.66 -27.50 -1.23
CA VAL A 846 -17.32 -28.58 -1.98
C VAL A 846 -18.55 -29.07 -1.24
N CYS A 847 -19.57 -29.45 -1.99
CA CYS A 847 -20.73 -30.17 -1.49
C CYS A 847 -20.60 -31.65 -1.91
N ASP A 848 -19.82 -32.44 -1.17
CA ASP A 848 -19.66 -33.88 -1.42
C ASP A 848 -20.64 -34.67 -0.53
N THR A 849 -20.23 -35.13 0.65
CA THR A 849 -21.09 -35.97 1.48
C THR A 849 -22.27 -35.20 2.09
N PHE A 850 -22.20 -33.87 2.18
CA PHE A 850 -23.30 -33.02 2.66
C PHE A 850 -24.60 -33.15 1.84
N GLN A 851 -24.49 -33.55 0.57
CA GLN A 851 -25.67 -33.81 -0.26
C GLN A 851 -26.55 -34.92 0.33
N LYS A 852 -25.91 -35.93 0.93
CA LYS A 852 -26.57 -37.11 1.52
C LYS A 852 -26.79 -36.97 3.02
N TYR A 853 -25.90 -36.28 3.72
CA TYR A 853 -25.90 -36.18 5.19
C TYR A 853 -26.18 -34.76 5.66
N LYS A 854 -27.02 -34.61 6.70
CA LYS A 854 -27.28 -33.29 7.32
C LYS A 854 -26.36 -32.98 8.50
N ALA A 855 -25.82 -34.02 9.12
CA ALA A 855 -24.82 -33.95 10.18
C ALA A 855 -23.89 -35.17 10.05
N PRO A 856 -22.67 -35.16 10.62
CA PRO A 856 -21.77 -36.30 10.55
C PRO A 856 -22.46 -37.61 10.97
N GLY A 857 -22.53 -38.57 10.06
CA GLY A 857 -23.21 -39.86 10.28
C GLY A 857 -24.75 -39.84 10.25
N VAL A 858 -25.40 -38.72 9.98
CA VAL A 858 -26.87 -38.58 9.95
C VAL A 858 -27.37 -38.32 8.53
N GLU A 859 -27.97 -39.34 7.91
CA GLU A 859 -28.55 -39.24 6.56
C GLU A 859 -29.78 -38.33 6.51
N ARG A 860 -29.96 -37.66 5.38
CA ARG A 860 -31.14 -36.85 5.07
C ARG A 860 -32.34 -37.75 4.75
N SER A 861 -33.52 -37.35 5.19
CA SER A 861 -34.76 -37.92 4.69
C SER A 861 -35.05 -37.44 3.26
N PRO A 862 -35.91 -38.12 2.47
CA PRO A 862 -36.26 -37.68 1.11
C PRO A 862 -36.78 -36.23 1.03
N SER A 863 -37.46 -35.74 2.06
CA SER A 863 -37.95 -34.36 2.16
C SER A 863 -36.85 -33.32 2.44
N GLU A 864 -35.69 -33.74 2.97
CA GLU A 864 -34.57 -32.85 3.34
C GLU A 864 -33.46 -32.83 2.26
N MET A 865 -33.61 -33.59 1.17
CA MET A 865 -32.56 -33.74 0.14
C MET A 865 -32.23 -32.42 -0.57
N GLU A 866 -33.23 -31.55 -0.78
CA GLU A 866 -33.04 -30.26 -1.46
C GLU A 866 -32.13 -29.30 -0.68
N GLU A 867 -32.10 -29.40 0.65
CA GLU A 867 -31.21 -28.62 1.50
C GLU A 867 -29.73 -29.02 1.36
N GLY A 868 -29.46 -30.26 0.97
CA GLY A 868 -28.12 -30.76 0.67
C GLY A 868 -27.62 -30.33 -0.72
N GLN A 869 -28.47 -29.79 -1.57
CA GLN A 869 -28.11 -29.34 -2.91
C GLN A 869 -27.64 -27.88 -2.88
N VAL A 870 -26.31 -27.70 -2.93
CA VAL A 870 -25.64 -26.39 -2.85
C VAL A 870 -24.60 -26.30 -3.97
N ASP A 871 -24.92 -25.58 -5.04
CA ASP A 871 -24.00 -25.39 -6.18
C ASP A 871 -23.02 -24.23 -5.94
N VAL A 872 -21.90 -24.58 -5.30
CA VAL A 872 -20.75 -23.70 -5.06
C VAL A 872 -19.71 -23.75 -6.20
N SER A 873 -19.93 -24.61 -7.20
CA SER A 873 -18.96 -24.89 -8.27
C SER A 873 -19.15 -24.01 -9.51
N SER A 874 -20.39 -23.63 -9.81
CA SER A 874 -20.72 -22.73 -10.91
C SER A 874 -20.24 -21.29 -10.64
N THR A 875 -19.87 -20.55 -11.68
CA THR A 875 -19.35 -19.18 -11.56
C THR A 875 -20.29 -18.08 -12.05
N VAL A 876 -21.23 -18.38 -12.97
CA VAL A 876 -22.01 -17.36 -13.70
C VAL A 876 -23.50 -17.34 -13.34
N PHE A 877 -24.12 -18.49 -13.07
CA PHE A 877 -25.58 -18.61 -12.84
C PHE A 877 -25.93 -19.27 -11.49
N THR A 878 -25.11 -19.06 -10.47
CA THR A 878 -25.35 -19.56 -9.12
C THR A 878 -25.76 -18.42 -8.18
N PRO A 879 -26.66 -18.67 -7.20
CA PRO A 879 -26.93 -17.70 -6.14
C PRO A 879 -25.69 -17.37 -5.29
N PHE A 880 -24.63 -18.19 -5.40
CA PHE A 880 -23.38 -18.02 -4.66
C PHE A 880 -22.30 -17.31 -5.46
N ALA A 881 -22.62 -16.63 -6.57
CA ALA A 881 -21.65 -15.95 -7.40
C ALA A 881 -20.93 -14.84 -6.61
N THR A 882 -19.65 -14.58 -6.93
CA THR A 882 -18.84 -13.59 -6.19
C THR A 882 -19.44 -12.17 -6.20
N GLY A 883 -20.13 -11.80 -7.29
CA GLY A 883 -20.82 -10.51 -7.40
C GLY A 883 -22.21 -10.45 -6.73
N ALA A 884 -22.72 -11.56 -6.19
CA ALA A 884 -24.01 -11.59 -5.54
C ALA A 884 -23.89 -10.98 -4.12
N LEU A 885 -24.60 -9.88 -3.89
CA LEU A 885 -24.57 -9.13 -2.63
C LEU A 885 -25.79 -9.39 -1.72
N GLN A 886 -26.84 -10.04 -2.25
CA GLN A 886 -28.08 -10.31 -1.52
C GLN A 886 -28.47 -11.78 -1.67
N TYR A 887 -28.66 -12.49 -0.56
CA TYR A 887 -29.07 -13.90 -0.57
C TYR A 887 -30.46 -14.06 0.05
N SER A 888 -31.18 -15.10 -0.37
CA SER A 888 -32.34 -15.58 0.36
C SER A 888 -31.91 -16.24 1.67
N GLU A 889 -32.82 -16.31 2.65
CA GLU A 889 -32.58 -17.03 3.89
C GLU A 889 -32.18 -18.50 3.65
N ALA A 890 -32.87 -19.16 2.71
CA ALA A 890 -32.58 -20.53 2.33
C ALA A 890 -31.15 -20.68 1.80
N ASN A 891 -30.68 -19.80 0.91
CA ASN A 891 -29.32 -19.85 0.37
C ASN A 891 -28.27 -19.52 1.42
N PHE A 892 -28.55 -18.55 2.30
CA PHE A 892 -27.70 -18.24 3.45
C PHE A 892 -27.51 -19.48 4.33
N ASN A 893 -28.60 -20.10 4.75
CA ASN A 893 -28.57 -21.27 5.64
C ASN A 893 -27.94 -22.49 4.96
N LYS A 894 -28.18 -22.71 3.66
CA LYS A 894 -27.53 -23.78 2.87
C LYS A 894 -26.00 -23.65 2.92
N LEU A 895 -25.48 -22.46 2.63
CA LEU A 895 -24.03 -22.22 2.61
C LEU A 895 -23.40 -22.28 4.02
N LEU A 896 -24.07 -21.71 5.02
CA LEU A 896 -23.66 -21.78 6.42
C LEU A 896 -23.59 -23.24 6.90
N ASN A 897 -24.63 -24.03 6.62
CA ASN A 897 -24.71 -25.42 7.03
C ASN A 897 -23.70 -26.30 6.29
N LEU A 898 -23.49 -26.08 4.99
CA LEU A 898 -22.47 -26.79 4.21
C LEU A 898 -21.08 -26.61 4.83
N THR A 899 -20.69 -25.36 5.06
CA THR A 899 -19.35 -25.02 5.55
C THR A 899 -19.14 -25.43 7.00
N SER A 900 -20.19 -25.40 7.82
CA SER A 900 -20.18 -25.97 9.17
C SER A 900 -20.03 -27.49 9.13
N TYR A 901 -20.81 -28.17 8.27
CA TYR A 901 -20.76 -29.62 8.12
C TYR A 901 -19.38 -30.10 7.67
N ASN A 902 -18.77 -29.47 6.67
CA ASN A 902 -17.46 -29.88 6.13
C ASN A 902 -16.38 -29.92 7.22
N ILE A 903 -16.40 -28.96 8.15
CA ILE A 903 -15.50 -28.94 9.32
C ILE A 903 -15.87 -30.04 10.32
N LEU A 904 -17.16 -30.14 10.70
CA LEU A 904 -17.63 -31.12 11.69
C LEU A 904 -17.35 -32.57 11.24
N ASN A 905 -17.58 -32.86 9.96
CA ASN A 905 -17.38 -34.18 9.37
C ASN A 905 -15.90 -34.61 9.38
N ASN A 906 -14.99 -33.64 9.38
CA ASN A 906 -13.55 -33.86 9.33
C ASN A 906 -12.83 -33.56 10.65
N GLN A 907 -13.56 -33.56 11.78
CA GLN A 907 -12.98 -33.40 13.12
C GLN A 907 -11.74 -34.29 13.35
N HIS A 908 -11.81 -35.55 12.93
CA HIS A 908 -10.72 -36.51 13.12
C HIS A 908 -9.41 -36.07 12.45
N MET A 909 -9.46 -35.49 11.24
CA MET A 909 -8.29 -34.98 10.53
C MET A 909 -7.72 -33.73 11.21
N ILE A 910 -8.59 -32.84 11.71
CA ILE A 910 -8.14 -31.66 12.48
C ILE A 910 -7.39 -32.10 13.74
N LEU A 911 -7.96 -33.05 14.50
CA LEU A 911 -7.32 -33.60 15.70
C LEU A 911 -6.00 -34.32 15.37
N GLN A 912 -5.92 -35.03 14.25
CA GLN A 912 -4.68 -35.66 13.79
C GLN A 912 -3.60 -34.61 13.46
N ALA A 913 -3.95 -33.55 12.74
CA ALA A 913 -3.04 -32.46 12.42
C ALA A 913 -2.50 -31.76 13.68
N LEU A 914 -3.39 -31.47 14.64
CA LEU A 914 -3.03 -30.88 15.93
C LEU A 914 -2.10 -31.78 16.75
N ARG A 915 -2.37 -33.09 16.83
CA ARG A 915 -1.47 -34.06 17.48
C ARG A 915 -0.09 -34.06 16.84
N THR A 916 -0.05 -34.04 15.51
CA THR A 916 1.20 -34.04 14.73
C THR A 916 2.00 -32.76 15.00
N ALA A 917 1.33 -31.60 15.07
CA ALA A 917 1.97 -30.34 15.41
C ALA A 917 2.58 -30.37 16.83
N VAL A 918 1.82 -30.81 17.85
CA VAL A 918 2.32 -30.96 19.23
C VAL A 918 3.52 -31.93 19.28
N GLN A 919 3.46 -33.05 18.57
CA GLN A 919 4.57 -34.01 18.51
C GLN A 919 5.84 -33.39 17.90
N ARG A 920 5.71 -32.59 16.82
CA ARG A 920 6.85 -31.86 16.24
C ARG A 920 7.49 -30.90 17.24
N LYS A 921 6.69 -30.15 18.01
CA LYS A 921 7.22 -29.24 19.05
C LYS A 921 7.98 -30.00 20.13
N LYS A 922 7.44 -31.11 20.62
CA LYS A 922 8.10 -31.96 21.62
C LYS A 922 9.42 -32.54 21.10
N GLN A 923 9.47 -32.96 19.83
CA GLN A 923 10.70 -33.47 19.21
C GLN A 923 11.75 -32.36 19.01
N GLN A 924 11.35 -31.17 18.57
CA GLN A 924 12.26 -30.03 18.42
C GLN A 924 12.90 -29.65 19.76
N LYS A 925 12.12 -29.65 20.85
CA LYS A 925 12.63 -29.42 22.21
C LYS A 925 13.69 -30.44 22.61
N GLN A 926 13.43 -31.73 22.37
CA GLN A 926 14.39 -32.81 22.68
C GLN A 926 15.68 -32.70 21.88
N GLN A 927 15.65 -32.16 20.66
CA GLN A 927 16.84 -31.95 19.83
C GLN A 927 17.65 -30.70 20.23
N SER A 928 17.01 -29.74 20.92
CA SER A 928 17.66 -28.51 21.39
C SER A 928 18.30 -28.63 22.77
N LEU A 929 17.94 -29.66 23.54
CA LEU A 929 18.53 -30.06 24.81
C LEU A 929 19.70 -31.01 24.56
#